data_AF-A0A496T497-F1
#
_entry.id   AF-A0A496T497-F1
#
_cell.length_a   1.000
_cell.length_b   1.000
_cell.length_c   1.000
_cell.angle_alpha   90.00
_cell.angle_beta   90.00
_cell.angle_gamma   90.00
#
_symmetry.space_group_name_H-M   'P 1'
#
loop_
_entity.id
_entity.type
_entity.pdbx_description
1 polymer ?
#
loop_
_entity_poly.entity_id
_entity_poly.type
_entity_poly.pdbx_seq_one_letter_code
_entity_poly.pdbx_strand_id
1 'polypeptide(L)'
;KLQFLPDSDFAKSTLRYKVENADKTLQQELPPGTFSVQKSLLLELQIADPDANNRKIAAYSTSINVFSDTANVFTGEFKLKNIIPWSPTTPKIYHLDIYLKEKHKVLDHLVYKIGFRYIEIREGSLWLNGKPVTIHGVTVVEGVPLQRKPRFYVTQAKSLNANAIYWPFPPSPEVLDECDQMGLLSIVGLPLWNTPGVFLQDKRAITAAKAYLASLQLLIQFHPSVLSISLGSGFDLGHSGSLSFLQSVTSAIKLPPGTVPLMAGFRTTDFVPDAEALIKKASLGLIYLNLTDFRKSELTTVVQRWRDILPPQTGLLVEIGAPYIQSRCNSEDVSNFETQQAHNIQQMLINLNQDQVAGEFVLALADWRAQYPSILTPCNSLQIFPFGLMNQNCKPRMAWKVVQNFYRGNSDATLLPLELGNSEDEIFILWGFGVLILFAYFFRRDYRFRGNFIRVLVRPRGFFSELKEARKIFLSHSLLTVFIAASTLSLILAGLFYHLRESVLFDFILSLFSIHTDFKRQLVTFIWHPTGLIALFTLGIMLCLSVFAGYLKLLSMLASRFVPLRNTFTFIFWLSGIFVFLLPIALSFVRLINFPQLHLWSFLLIMVFVAWFIYRIFIGIIIMCDLKPGIVAIILLSSLLILTLLFYWAYDYHISIKAHLGYLYHIWKYGHF
;
A
#
# COMPACT_ATOMS: atom_id res chain seq x y z
N LYS A 1 -18.49 -15.27 26.38
CA LYS A 1 -17.48 -14.24 26.74
C LYS A 1 -16.90 -14.52 28.11
N LEU A 2 -15.60 -14.31 28.29
CA LEU A 2 -14.89 -14.46 29.57
C LEU A 2 -14.09 -13.18 29.88
N GLN A 3 -13.94 -12.82 31.15
CA GLN A 3 -13.05 -11.77 31.61
C GLN A 3 -12.27 -12.27 32.83
N PHE A 4 -10.94 -12.26 32.72
CA PHE A 4 -10.05 -12.64 33.80
C PHE A 4 -9.54 -11.40 34.55
N LEU A 5 -9.68 -11.41 35.87
CA LEU A 5 -9.29 -10.33 36.77
C LEU A 5 -8.38 -10.90 37.87
N PRO A 6 -7.06 -10.81 37.73
CA PRO A 6 -6.14 -11.24 38.79
C PRO A 6 -6.05 -10.21 39.92
N ASP A 7 -5.81 -10.67 41.15
CA ASP A 7 -5.29 -9.81 42.22
C ASP A 7 -3.80 -9.49 41.95
N SER A 8 -3.21 -8.52 42.66
CA SER A 8 -1.84 -8.01 42.42
C SER A 8 -0.77 -9.10 42.30
N ASP A 9 -0.94 -10.21 43.03
CA ASP A 9 0.04 -11.29 43.15
C ASP A 9 -0.38 -12.57 42.41
N PHE A 10 -1.46 -12.54 41.61
CA PHE A 10 -2.04 -13.69 40.89
C PHE A 10 -2.43 -14.91 41.76
N ALA A 11 -2.28 -14.84 43.08
CA ALA A 11 -2.61 -15.92 44.02
C ALA A 11 -4.12 -16.22 44.09
N LYS A 12 -4.93 -15.19 43.89
CA LYS A 12 -6.39 -15.26 43.73
C LYS A 12 -6.76 -14.52 42.46
N SER A 13 -7.77 -15.03 41.76
CA SER A 13 -8.25 -14.39 40.55
C SER A 13 -9.75 -14.60 40.40
N THR A 14 -10.42 -13.64 39.76
CA THR A 14 -11.84 -13.71 39.47
C THR A 14 -12.04 -13.90 37.97
N LEU A 15 -12.72 -14.98 37.58
CA LEU A 15 -13.16 -15.18 36.20
C LEU A 15 -14.64 -14.80 36.12
N ARG A 16 -14.96 -13.73 35.40
CA ARG A 16 -16.34 -13.38 35.04
C ARG A 16 -16.69 -14.06 33.73
N TYR A 17 -17.90 -14.59 33.63
CA TYR A 17 -18.41 -15.18 32.38
C TYR A 17 -19.75 -14.57 31.99
N LYS A 18 -19.98 -14.53 30.68
CA LYS A 18 -21.28 -14.26 30.06
C LYS A 18 -21.52 -15.33 29.00
N VAL A 19 -22.56 -16.14 29.19
CA VAL A 19 -23.04 -17.14 28.23
C VAL A 19 -24.35 -16.65 27.65
N GLU A 20 -24.51 -16.79 26.34
CA GLU A 20 -25.69 -16.33 25.60
C GLU A 20 -26.13 -17.48 24.69
N ASN A 21 -27.40 -17.85 24.75
CA ASN A 21 -27.96 -18.84 23.83
C ASN A 21 -28.32 -18.14 22.51
N ALA A 22 -27.83 -18.66 21.38
CA ALA A 22 -28.12 -18.07 20.07
C ALA A 22 -29.53 -18.48 19.61
N ASP A 23 -30.31 -17.50 19.16
CA ASP A 23 -31.59 -17.74 18.46
C ASP A 23 -31.32 -18.64 17.24
N LYS A 24 -31.75 -19.90 17.31
CA LYS A 24 -32.05 -20.65 16.10
C LYS A 24 -33.53 -20.50 15.82
N THR A 25 -33.80 -19.78 14.74
CA THR A 25 -34.89 -19.95 13.78
C THR A 25 -35.42 -21.40 13.69
N LEU A 26 -36.14 -21.82 14.71
CA LEU A 26 -37.16 -22.86 14.64
C LEU A 26 -38.49 -22.11 14.73
N GLN A 27 -38.82 -21.38 13.66
CA GLN A 27 -40.20 -21.03 13.38
C GLN A 27 -40.94 -22.33 13.07
N GLN A 28 -41.36 -23.03 14.12
CA GLN A 28 -42.52 -23.88 14.04
C GLN A 28 -43.57 -23.18 14.90
N GLU A 29 -44.54 -22.59 14.21
CA GLU A 29 -45.62 -21.77 14.74
C GLU A 29 -46.22 -22.37 16.02
N LEU A 30 -46.02 -21.70 17.16
CA LEU A 30 -46.84 -21.90 18.34
C LEU A 30 -47.65 -20.61 18.59
N PRO A 31 -48.96 -20.71 18.92
CA PRO A 31 -49.82 -19.54 19.08
C PRO A 31 -49.41 -18.69 20.30
N PRO A 32 -49.63 -17.36 20.26
CA PRO A 32 -49.25 -16.46 21.34
C PRO A 32 -50.20 -16.62 22.54
N GLY A 33 -49.61 -16.87 23.71
CA GLY A 33 -50.36 -16.79 24.98
C GLY A 33 -50.12 -17.95 25.94
N THR A 34 -48.88 -18.22 26.33
CA THR A 34 -48.49 -18.73 27.66
C THR A 34 -46.97 -18.82 27.72
N PHE A 35 -46.33 -17.95 28.53
CA PHE A 35 -44.92 -18.11 28.86
C PHE A 35 -44.78 -19.32 29.79
N SER A 36 -44.52 -20.49 29.22
CA SER A 36 -44.22 -21.69 29.99
C SER A 36 -42.71 -21.84 30.11
N VAL A 37 -42.20 -22.01 31.35
CA VAL A 37 -40.84 -22.52 31.57
C VAL A 37 -40.80 -23.90 30.94
N GLN A 38 -40.19 -24.05 29.76
CA GLN A 38 -40.22 -25.33 29.06
C GLN A 38 -39.37 -26.37 29.81
N LYS A 39 -38.19 -25.98 30.32
CA LYS A 39 -37.27 -26.88 31.04
C LYS A 39 -36.34 -26.12 32.00
N SER A 40 -36.13 -26.68 33.18
CA SER A 40 -35.03 -26.29 34.07
C SER A 40 -33.80 -27.10 33.68
N LEU A 41 -32.75 -26.42 33.22
CA LEU A 41 -31.48 -27.03 32.83
C LEU A 41 -30.38 -26.62 33.80
N LEU A 42 -29.33 -27.43 33.88
CA LEU A 42 -28.13 -27.11 34.65
C LEU A 42 -27.02 -26.72 33.68
N LEU A 43 -26.52 -25.50 33.81
CA LEU A 43 -25.32 -25.05 33.12
C LEU A 43 -24.14 -25.29 34.04
N GLU A 44 -23.21 -26.16 33.63
CA GLU A 44 -22.02 -26.50 34.39
C GLU A 44 -20.76 -26.11 33.63
N LEU A 45 -19.93 -25.26 34.23
CA LEU A 45 -18.64 -24.83 33.70
C LEU A 45 -17.54 -25.51 34.52
N GLN A 46 -16.64 -26.24 33.86
CA GLN A 46 -15.47 -26.85 34.48
C GLN A 46 -14.21 -26.33 33.81
N ILE A 47 -13.20 -26.00 34.62
CA ILE A 47 -11.86 -25.65 34.15
C ILE A 47 -10.94 -26.81 34.50
N ALA A 48 -10.35 -27.43 33.49
CA ALA A 48 -9.41 -28.53 33.63
C ALA A 48 -8.01 -28.14 33.17
N ASP A 49 -7.00 -28.72 33.82
CA ASP A 49 -5.59 -28.63 33.45
C ASP A 49 -5.17 -29.86 32.62
N PRO A 50 -4.96 -29.72 31.30
CA PRO A 50 -4.55 -30.84 30.45
C PRO A 50 -3.19 -31.42 30.84
N ASP A 51 -2.24 -30.59 31.26
CA ASP A 51 -0.88 -31.04 31.62
C ASP A 51 -0.85 -31.78 32.97
N ALA A 52 -1.91 -31.64 33.78
CA ALA A 52 -2.08 -32.33 35.05
C ALA A 52 -3.14 -33.45 34.95
N ASN A 53 -3.11 -34.24 33.87
CA ASN A 53 -4.05 -35.35 33.61
C ASN A 53 -5.53 -34.92 33.63
N ASN A 54 -5.84 -33.75 33.05
CA ASN A 54 -7.19 -33.14 33.08
C ASN A 54 -7.72 -32.92 34.51
N ARG A 55 -6.84 -32.61 35.47
CA ARG A 55 -7.25 -32.27 36.83
C ARG A 55 -8.19 -31.07 36.81
N LYS A 56 -9.36 -31.22 37.43
CA LYS A 56 -10.33 -30.13 37.59
C LYS A 56 -9.79 -29.10 38.60
N ILE A 57 -9.65 -27.87 38.14
CA ILE A 57 -9.16 -26.73 38.93
C ILE A 57 -10.35 -26.01 39.58
N ALA A 58 -11.43 -25.85 38.81
CA ALA A 58 -12.65 -25.24 39.26
C ALA A 58 -13.84 -25.87 38.55
N ALA A 59 -14.97 -25.96 39.25
CA ALA A 59 -16.25 -26.36 38.69
C ALA A 59 -17.34 -25.49 39.29
N TYR A 60 -18.30 -25.10 38.46
CA TYR A 60 -19.45 -24.34 38.89
C TYR A 60 -20.68 -24.79 38.12
N SER A 61 -21.80 -24.90 38.83
CA SER A 61 -23.08 -25.26 38.25
C SER A 61 -24.14 -24.26 38.68
N THR A 62 -24.94 -23.78 37.73
CA THR A 62 -26.10 -22.94 38.00
C THR A 62 -27.32 -23.47 37.27
N SER A 63 -28.47 -23.42 37.94
CA SER A 63 -29.75 -23.77 37.33
C SER A 63 -30.20 -22.61 36.45
N ILE A 64 -30.46 -22.91 35.18
CA ILE A 64 -30.97 -21.96 34.21
C ILE A 64 -32.39 -22.34 33.80
N ASN A 65 -33.26 -21.34 33.72
CA ASN A 65 -34.58 -21.49 33.14
C ASN A 65 -34.49 -21.05 31.68
N VAL A 66 -34.80 -21.95 30.75
CA VAL A 66 -34.82 -21.63 29.33
C VAL A 66 -36.25 -21.30 28.92
N PHE A 67 -36.44 -20.09 28.42
CA PHE A 67 -37.71 -19.62 27.86
C PHE A 67 -37.69 -19.87 26.35
N SER A 68 -38.75 -20.46 25.80
CA SER A 68 -38.91 -20.53 24.34
C SER A 68 -39.04 -19.11 23.80
N ASP A 69 -38.37 -18.82 22.70
CA ASP A 69 -38.50 -17.60 21.89
C ASP A 69 -37.68 -16.36 22.30
N THR A 70 -36.73 -16.47 23.25
CA THR A 70 -35.78 -15.37 23.53
C THR A 70 -34.33 -15.85 23.76
N ALA A 71 -33.38 -15.08 23.24
CA ALA A 71 -31.97 -15.21 23.59
C ALA A 71 -31.76 -14.95 25.10
N ASN A 72 -31.36 -15.99 25.83
CA ASN A 72 -31.11 -15.90 27.27
C ASN A 72 -29.64 -15.59 27.54
N VAL A 73 -29.39 -14.65 28.47
CA VAL A 73 -28.06 -14.23 28.89
C VAL A 73 -27.83 -14.64 30.35
N PHE A 74 -26.78 -15.42 30.59
CA PHE A 74 -26.36 -15.86 31.92
C PHE A 74 -25.01 -15.25 32.26
N THR A 75 -24.89 -14.69 33.46
CA THR A 75 -23.63 -14.12 33.97
C THR A 75 -23.30 -14.69 35.34
N GLY A 76 -22.01 -14.75 35.65
CA GLY A 76 -21.54 -15.13 36.97
C GLY A 76 -20.03 -14.95 37.12
N GLU A 77 -19.52 -15.27 38.30
CA GLU A 77 -18.13 -15.08 38.68
C GLU A 77 -17.58 -16.28 39.44
N PHE A 78 -16.32 -16.65 39.18
CA PHE A 78 -15.61 -17.71 39.90
C PHE A 78 -14.33 -17.20 40.52
N LYS A 79 -14.06 -17.62 41.76
CA LYS A 79 -12.75 -17.44 42.38
C LYS A 79 -11.85 -18.61 42.02
N LEU A 80 -10.77 -18.32 41.33
CA LEU A 80 -9.71 -19.26 40.98
C LEU A 80 -8.55 -19.11 41.96
N LYS A 81 -7.90 -20.23 42.29
CA LYS A 81 -6.69 -20.27 43.13
C LYS A 81 -5.58 -20.96 42.38
N ASN A 82 -4.34 -20.47 42.55
CA ASN A 82 -3.12 -21.07 42.00
C ASN A 82 -3.16 -21.26 40.47
N ILE A 83 -3.69 -20.26 39.74
CA ILE A 83 -3.67 -20.25 38.28
C ILE A 83 -2.27 -19.87 37.80
N ILE A 84 -1.75 -20.62 36.83
CA ILE A 84 -0.52 -20.24 36.13
C ILE A 84 -0.93 -19.35 34.95
N PRO A 85 -0.55 -18.06 34.94
CA PRO A 85 -0.95 -17.18 33.86
C PRO A 85 -0.20 -17.52 32.57
N TRP A 86 -0.91 -17.41 31.45
CA TRP A 86 -0.33 -17.53 30.12
C TRP A 86 0.61 -16.37 29.84
N SER A 87 1.77 -16.67 29.28
CA SER A 87 2.74 -15.70 28.77
C SER A 87 3.55 -16.33 27.63
N PRO A 88 4.26 -15.53 26.81
CA PRO A 88 5.11 -16.06 25.74
C PRO A 88 6.19 -17.05 26.20
N THR A 89 6.66 -16.94 27.43
CA THR A 89 7.63 -17.86 28.06
C THR A 89 6.97 -19.04 28.76
N THR A 90 5.72 -18.88 29.19
CA THR A 90 4.93 -19.90 29.89
C THR A 90 3.54 -20.01 29.24
N PRO A 91 3.43 -20.66 28.06
CA PRO A 91 2.19 -20.72 27.28
C PRO A 91 1.17 -21.71 27.87
N LYS A 92 0.78 -21.52 29.13
CA LYS A 92 -0.13 -22.42 29.82
C LYS A 92 -1.55 -22.30 29.26
N ILE A 93 -2.10 -23.42 28.80
CA ILE A 93 -3.47 -23.53 28.29
C ILE A 93 -4.30 -24.46 29.20
N TYR A 94 -5.55 -24.08 29.41
CA TYR A 94 -6.54 -24.82 30.16
C TYR A 94 -7.72 -25.18 29.25
N HIS A 95 -8.51 -26.18 29.64
CA HIS A 95 -9.77 -26.47 28.99
C HIS A 95 -10.92 -25.90 29.80
N LEU A 96 -11.79 -25.13 29.15
CA LEU A 96 -13.08 -24.74 29.66
C LEU A 96 -14.14 -25.66 29.04
N ASP A 97 -14.60 -26.61 29.83
CA ASP A 97 -15.73 -27.46 29.49
C ASP A 97 -17.03 -26.80 29.95
N ILE A 98 -17.95 -26.61 29.01
CA ILE A 98 -19.28 -26.07 29.26
C ILE A 98 -20.29 -27.16 28.96
N TYR A 99 -20.94 -27.68 29.99
CA TYR A 99 -21.98 -28.68 29.88
C TYR A 99 -23.35 -28.04 30.06
N LEU A 100 -24.27 -28.38 29.17
CA LEU A 100 -25.70 -28.16 29.38
C LEU A 100 -26.33 -29.50 29.75
N LYS A 101 -26.95 -29.58 30.93
CA LYS A 101 -27.51 -30.84 31.45
C LYS A 101 -28.99 -30.72 31.76
N GLU A 102 -29.73 -31.80 31.52
CA GLU A 102 -31.08 -32.01 32.05
C GLU A 102 -31.00 -33.14 33.07
N LYS A 103 -31.14 -32.81 34.35
CA LYS A 103 -30.90 -33.73 35.47
C LYS A 103 -29.47 -34.32 35.41
N HIS A 104 -29.32 -35.61 35.06
CA HIS A 104 -28.04 -36.29 34.91
C HIS A 104 -27.60 -36.48 33.45
N LYS A 105 -28.44 -36.12 32.48
CA LYS A 105 -28.14 -36.28 31.06
C LYS A 105 -27.45 -35.03 30.52
N VAL A 106 -26.28 -35.19 29.89
CA VAL A 106 -25.65 -34.11 29.11
C VAL A 106 -26.44 -33.93 27.82
N LEU A 107 -26.96 -32.74 27.60
CA LEU A 107 -27.64 -32.34 26.38
C LEU A 107 -26.65 -31.76 25.35
N ASP A 108 -25.70 -30.98 25.82
CA ASP A 108 -24.66 -30.37 24.98
C ASP A 108 -23.36 -30.20 25.77
N HIS A 109 -22.24 -30.19 25.07
CA HIS A 109 -20.90 -30.06 25.63
C HIS A 109 -20.00 -29.29 24.66
N LEU A 110 -19.51 -28.14 25.11
CA LEU A 110 -18.55 -27.32 24.39
C LEU A 110 -17.23 -27.31 25.15
N VAL A 111 -16.13 -27.36 24.40
CA VAL A 111 -14.78 -27.28 24.96
C VAL A 111 -14.05 -26.12 24.29
N TYR A 112 -13.53 -25.21 25.12
CA TYR A 112 -12.68 -24.11 24.67
C TYR A 112 -11.31 -24.21 25.31
N LYS A 113 -10.26 -24.04 24.50
CA LYS A 113 -8.91 -23.79 25.00
C LYS A 113 -8.86 -22.35 25.50
N ILE A 114 -8.44 -22.13 26.73
CA ILE A 114 -8.33 -20.79 27.32
C ILE A 114 -6.99 -20.62 28.01
N GLY A 115 -6.46 -19.40 28.03
CA GLY A 115 -5.32 -19.01 28.85
C GLY A 115 -5.66 -17.79 29.68
N PHE A 116 -5.14 -17.74 30.91
CA PHE A 116 -5.38 -16.65 31.82
C PHE A 116 -4.27 -15.62 31.71
N ARG A 117 -4.59 -14.41 31.28
CA ARG A 117 -3.63 -13.30 31.22
C ARG A 117 -4.30 -11.98 31.51
N TYR A 118 -3.50 -10.99 31.86
CA TYR A 118 -3.95 -9.61 32.05
C TYR A 118 -3.05 -8.67 31.27
N ILE A 119 -3.65 -7.82 30.46
CA ILE A 119 -2.95 -6.83 29.63
C ILE A 119 -3.32 -5.44 30.09
N GLU A 120 -2.30 -4.60 30.23
CA GLU A 120 -2.44 -3.20 30.56
C GLU A 120 -1.37 -2.38 29.85
N ILE A 121 -1.64 -1.07 29.72
CA ILE A 121 -0.70 -0.11 29.16
C ILE A 121 -0.50 0.97 30.20
N ARG A 122 0.76 1.19 30.58
CA ARG A 122 1.17 2.15 31.61
C ARG A 122 2.34 2.96 31.07
N GLU A 123 2.21 4.27 31.08
CA GLU A 123 3.26 5.21 30.63
C GLU A 123 3.77 4.88 29.22
N GLY A 124 2.84 4.53 28.33
CA GLY A 124 3.08 4.17 26.95
C GLY A 124 3.84 2.85 26.73
N SER A 125 4.06 2.07 27.78
CA SER A 125 4.65 0.73 27.75
C SER A 125 3.57 -0.34 27.88
N LEU A 126 3.75 -1.48 27.20
CA LEU A 126 2.87 -2.63 27.33
C LEU A 126 3.29 -3.49 28.52
N TRP A 127 2.31 -3.94 29.30
CA TRP A 127 2.52 -4.82 30.44
C TRP A 127 1.65 -6.07 30.31
N LEU A 128 2.26 -7.23 30.50
CA LEU A 128 1.60 -8.53 30.51
C LEU A 128 1.82 -9.18 31.86
N ASN A 129 0.72 -9.49 32.56
CA ASN A 129 0.73 -10.09 33.88
C ASN A 129 1.58 -9.31 34.91
N GLY A 130 1.51 -7.97 34.86
CA GLY A 130 2.24 -7.09 35.77
C GLY A 130 3.74 -6.94 35.47
N LYS A 131 4.22 -7.42 34.33
CA LYS A 131 5.61 -7.22 33.87
C LYS A 131 5.65 -6.45 32.54
N PRO A 132 6.61 -5.53 32.34
CA PRO A 132 6.76 -4.82 31.07
C PRO A 132 7.16 -5.80 29.97
N VAL A 133 6.61 -5.60 28.77
CA VAL A 133 6.90 -6.40 27.58
C VAL A 133 7.15 -5.46 26.41
N THR A 134 8.36 -5.49 25.86
CA THR A 134 8.67 -4.85 24.58
C THR A 134 8.33 -5.80 23.44
N ILE A 135 7.63 -5.31 22.43
CA ILE A 135 7.27 -6.09 21.25
C ILE A 135 8.43 -6.15 20.27
N HIS A 136 8.86 -7.36 19.94
CA HIS A 136 9.78 -7.65 18.86
C HIS A 136 9.02 -8.52 17.86
N GLY A 137 8.39 -7.88 16.88
CA GLY A 137 7.35 -8.47 16.05
C GLY A 137 7.72 -8.62 14.59
N VAL A 138 6.98 -9.47 13.88
CA VAL A 138 7.06 -9.57 12.42
C VAL A 138 5.67 -9.48 11.81
N THR A 139 5.52 -8.74 10.72
CA THR A 139 4.25 -8.64 9.99
C THR A 139 4.14 -9.79 8.97
N VAL A 140 2.98 -10.45 8.93
CA VAL A 140 2.67 -11.48 7.93
C VAL A 140 1.59 -10.95 6.99
N VAL A 141 1.97 -10.71 5.74
CA VAL A 141 1.06 -10.28 4.68
C VAL A 141 0.52 -11.50 3.95
N GLU A 142 -0.79 -11.55 3.70
CA GLU A 142 -1.42 -12.63 2.94
C GLU A 142 -0.86 -12.65 1.49
N GLY A 143 -0.48 -13.83 0.99
CA GLY A 143 0.21 -13.96 -0.31
C GLY A 143 1.61 -14.59 -0.24
N VAL A 144 2.14 -14.86 0.97
CA VAL A 144 3.11 -15.94 1.21
C VAL A 144 2.54 -17.22 0.57
N PRO A 145 3.30 -18.12 -0.08
CA PRO A 145 2.72 -19.31 -0.72
C PRO A 145 1.74 -20.01 0.24
N LEU A 146 0.44 -19.86 -0.06
CA LEU A 146 -0.76 -20.20 0.73
C LEU A 146 -0.89 -21.70 1.07
N GLN A 147 0.17 -22.47 0.81
CA GLN A 147 0.25 -23.91 0.96
C GLN A 147 1.01 -24.35 2.22
N ARG A 148 1.43 -23.41 3.09
CA ARG A 148 2.14 -23.75 4.32
C ARG A 148 1.15 -24.06 5.45
N LYS A 149 1.48 -25.08 6.25
CA LYS A 149 0.71 -25.46 7.44
C LYS A 149 0.66 -24.30 8.44
N PRO A 150 -0.42 -24.11 9.22
CA PRO A 150 -0.56 -23.04 10.21
C PRO A 150 0.68 -22.82 11.09
N ARG A 151 1.27 -23.91 11.59
CA ARG A 151 2.48 -23.93 12.43
C ARG A 151 3.74 -23.32 11.80
N PHE A 152 3.82 -23.23 10.47
CA PHE A 152 4.99 -22.69 9.76
C PHE A 152 5.28 -21.25 10.20
N TYR A 153 4.26 -20.37 10.16
CA TYR A 153 4.43 -18.96 10.49
C TYR A 153 4.93 -18.76 11.92
N VAL A 154 4.33 -19.48 12.87
CA VAL A 154 4.67 -19.44 14.29
C VAL A 154 6.09 -19.93 14.53
N THR A 155 6.49 -21.01 13.86
CA THR A 155 7.85 -21.57 13.95
C THR A 155 8.90 -20.60 13.39
N GLN A 156 8.62 -19.99 12.23
CA GLN A 156 9.53 -19.03 11.62
C GLN A 156 9.68 -17.78 12.50
N ALA A 157 8.58 -17.21 12.98
CA ALA A 157 8.62 -16.06 13.88
C ALA A 157 9.42 -16.37 15.17
N LYS A 158 9.19 -17.53 15.80
CA LYS A 158 10.00 -17.97 16.95
C LYS A 158 11.47 -18.13 16.61
N SER A 159 11.81 -18.69 15.44
CA SER A 159 13.20 -18.83 15.01
C SER A 159 13.88 -17.48 14.71
N LEU A 160 13.11 -16.45 14.37
CA LEU A 160 13.56 -15.06 14.27
C LEU A 160 13.80 -14.42 15.65
N ASN A 161 13.43 -15.11 16.74
CA ASN A 161 13.29 -14.58 18.11
C ASN A 161 12.22 -13.50 18.26
N ALA A 162 11.24 -13.47 17.35
CA ALA A 162 10.08 -12.59 17.51
C ALA A 162 9.19 -13.12 18.65
N ASN A 163 8.59 -12.20 19.41
CA ASN A 163 7.61 -12.49 20.45
C ASN A 163 6.16 -12.16 20.03
N ALA A 164 5.97 -11.52 18.88
CA ALA A 164 4.66 -11.19 18.33
C ALA A 164 4.57 -11.35 16.79
N ILE A 165 3.36 -11.59 16.29
CA ILE A 165 3.03 -11.50 14.87
C ILE A 165 1.91 -10.46 14.68
N TYR A 166 2.06 -9.58 13.69
CA TYR A 166 0.96 -8.75 13.22
C TYR A 166 0.34 -9.38 11.98
N TRP A 167 -0.98 -9.57 12.04
CA TRP A 167 -1.84 -10.07 10.98
C TRP A 167 -2.75 -8.95 10.47
N PRO A 168 -2.38 -8.20 9.41
CA PRO A 168 -3.25 -7.18 8.82
C PRO A 168 -4.58 -7.75 8.31
N PHE A 169 -4.57 -9.03 7.93
CA PHE A 169 -5.73 -9.84 7.58
C PHE A 169 -5.86 -10.96 8.60
N PRO A 170 -7.07 -11.29 9.11
CA PRO A 170 -7.21 -12.33 10.11
C PRO A 170 -6.68 -13.69 9.62
N PRO A 171 -5.83 -14.37 10.40
CA PRO A 171 -5.34 -15.68 10.03
C PRO A 171 -6.44 -16.74 10.25
N SER A 172 -6.18 -17.97 9.80
CA SER A 172 -7.07 -19.08 10.14
C SER A 172 -7.05 -19.37 11.65
N PRO A 173 -8.14 -19.88 12.24
CA PRO A 173 -8.20 -20.19 13.68
C PRO A 173 -7.08 -21.11 14.15
N GLU A 174 -6.64 -22.06 13.30
CA GLU A 174 -5.57 -23.00 13.61
C GLU A 174 -4.21 -22.32 13.82
N VAL A 175 -3.96 -21.18 13.16
CA VAL A 175 -2.73 -20.40 13.39
C VAL A 175 -2.74 -19.78 14.77
N LEU A 176 -3.89 -19.30 15.24
CA LEU A 176 -4.03 -18.74 16.59
C LEU A 176 -3.89 -19.81 17.66
N ASP A 177 -4.42 -21.01 17.42
CA ASP A 177 -4.20 -22.19 18.27
C ASP A 177 -2.70 -22.52 18.42
N GLU A 178 -1.93 -22.46 17.33
CA GLU A 178 -0.48 -22.66 17.36
C GLU A 178 0.25 -21.52 18.10
N CYS A 179 -0.19 -20.26 17.91
CA CYS A 179 0.32 -19.11 18.66
C CYS A 179 0.07 -19.26 20.18
N ASP A 180 -1.10 -19.74 20.58
CA ASP A 180 -1.46 -20.00 21.97
C ASP A 180 -0.53 -21.03 22.61
N GLN A 181 -0.32 -22.16 21.92
CA GLN A 181 0.48 -23.29 22.42
C GLN A 181 1.97 -22.98 22.43
N MET A 182 2.48 -22.26 21.43
CA MET A 182 3.90 -21.94 21.32
C MET A 182 4.29 -20.66 22.07
N GLY A 183 3.32 -19.92 22.62
CA GLY A 183 3.56 -18.69 23.36
C GLY A 183 4.03 -17.54 22.47
N LEU A 184 3.24 -17.20 21.44
CA LEU A 184 3.56 -16.10 20.53
C LEU A 184 2.39 -15.12 20.48
N LEU A 185 2.63 -13.83 20.73
CA LEU A 185 1.57 -12.82 20.73
C LEU A 185 1.07 -12.59 19.30
N SER A 186 -0.22 -12.24 19.16
CA SER A 186 -0.83 -11.95 17.86
C SER A 186 -1.63 -10.65 17.92
N ILE A 187 -1.41 -9.76 16.95
CA ILE A 187 -2.30 -8.63 16.68
C ILE A 187 -3.11 -8.98 15.44
N VAL A 188 -4.44 -8.95 15.55
CA VAL A 188 -5.32 -9.39 14.45
C VAL A 188 -6.12 -8.20 13.92
N GLY A 189 -6.01 -7.93 12.63
CA GLY A 189 -6.54 -6.72 12.01
C GLY A 189 -7.80 -6.89 11.18
N LEU A 190 -8.56 -5.80 11.08
CA LEU A 190 -9.51 -5.57 10.01
C LEU A 190 -8.72 -5.34 8.70
N PRO A 191 -9.22 -5.83 7.56
CA PRO A 191 -8.58 -5.68 6.25
C PRO A 191 -8.78 -4.25 5.69
N LEU A 192 -8.43 -3.24 6.48
CA LEU A 192 -8.47 -1.83 6.13
C LEU A 192 -7.04 -1.31 6.08
N TRP A 193 -6.57 -1.00 4.88
CA TRP A 193 -5.21 -0.52 4.63
C TRP A 193 -5.27 0.69 3.73
N ASN A 194 -4.74 1.82 4.20
CA ASN A 194 -4.71 3.07 3.44
C ASN A 194 -6.09 3.43 2.85
N THR A 195 -7.16 3.30 3.62
CA THR A 195 -8.51 3.68 3.18
C THR A 195 -8.75 5.18 3.42
N PRO A 196 -9.01 5.99 2.38
CA PRO A 196 -9.31 7.41 2.55
C PRO A 196 -10.50 7.67 3.45
N GLY A 197 -10.41 8.73 4.26
CA GLY A 197 -11.49 9.13 5.17
C GLY A 197 -12.83 9.42 4.50
N VAL A 198 -12.85 9.78 3.22
CA VAL A 198 -14.08 10.01 2.43
C VAL A 198 -14.89 8.72 2.28
N PHE A 199 -14.24 7.58 2.04
CA PHE A 199 -14.93 6.30 1.88
C PHE A 199 -15.41 5.73 3.23
N LEU A 200 -14.72 6.08 4.32
CA LEU A 200 -15.05 5.64 5.68
C LEU A 200 -16.33 6.30 6.23
N GLN A 201 -16.84 7.35 5.58
CA GLN A 201 -18.12 7.96 5.93
C GLN A 201 -19.34 7.19 5.40
N ASP A 202 -19.14 6.24 4.47
CA ASP A 202 -20.25 5.44 3.95
C ASP A 202 -20.83 4.55 5.06
N LYS A 203 -22.13 4.69 5.32
CA LYS A 203 -22.86 3.89 6.30
C LYS A 203 -22.76 2.38 6.03
N ARG A 204 -22.62 1.99 4.76
CA ARG A 204 -22.42 0.58 4.36
C ARG A 204 -21.06 0.07 4.83
N ALA A 205 -20.00 0.87 4.64
CA ALA A 205 -18.65 0.54 5.10
C ALA A 205 -18.59 0.43 6.63
N ILE A 206 -19.22 1.38 7.34
CA ILE A 206 -19.31 1.34 8.82
C ILE A 206 -20.06 0.09 9.30
N THR A 207 -21.21 -0.23 8.69
CA THR A 207 -22.00 -1.41 9.06
C THR A 207 -21.22 -2.71 8.80
N ALA A 208 -20.55 -2.81 7.66
CA ALA A 208 -19.71 -3.96 7.32
C ALA A 208 -18.53 -4.12 8.28
N ALA A 209 -17.83 -3.02 8.61
CA ALA A 209 -16.73 -3.03 9.57
C ALA A 209 -17.19 -3.47 10.97
N LYS A 210 -18.35 -3.00 11.43
CA LYS A 210 -18.95 -3.43 12.72
C LYS A 210 -19.29 -4.92 12.73
N ALA A 211 -19.91 -5.43 11.67
CA ALA A 211 -20.26 -6.84 11.55
C ALA A 211 -19.02 -7.74 11.49
N TYR A 212 -18.00 -7.32 10.74
CA TYR A 212 -16.72 -8.02 10.66
C TYR A 212 -16.01 -8.02 12.01
N LEU A 213 -15.97 -6.86 12.67
CA LEU A 213 -15.35 -6.73 13.98
C LEU A 213 -16.06 -7.59 15.06
N ALA A 214 -17.38 -7.72 15.00
CA ALA A 214 -18.13 -8.65 15.86
C ALA A 214 -17.75 -10.12 15.58
N SER A 215 -17.56 -10.49 14.32
CA SER A 215 -17.10 -11.83 13.92
C SER A 215 -15.66 -12.09 14.40
N LEU A 216 -14.79 -11.08 14.27
CA LEU A 216 -13.41 -11.13 14.74
C LEU A 216 -13.34 -11.28 16.26
N GLN A 217 -14.21 -10.58 17.00
CA GLN A 217 -14.31 -10.75 18.45
C GLN A 217 -14.64 -12.19 18.84
N LEU A 218 -15.53 -12.86 18.10
CA LEU A 218 -15.88 -14.27 18.35
C LEU A 218 -14.71 -15.20 18.08
N LEU A 219 -13.94 -14.94 17.02
CA LEU A 219 -12.73 -15.69 16.70
C LEU A 219 -11.71 -15.61 17.85
N ILE A 220 -11.40 -14.40 18.33
CA ILE A 220 -10.28 -14.19 19.26
C ILE A 220 -10.62 -14.39 20.74
N GLN A 221 -11.90 -14.47 21.13
CA GLN A 221 -12.32 -14.34 22.54
C GLN A 221 -11.69 -15.36 23.50
N PHE A 222 -11.23 -16.50 22.99
CA PHE A 222 -10.62 -17.58 23.79
C PHE A 222 -9.11 -17.73 23.55
N HIS A 223 -8.52 -17.00 22.61
CA HIS A 223 -7.11 -17.10 22.28
C HIS A 223 -6.26 -16.18 23.19
N PRO A 224 -5.55 -16.71 24.21
CA PRO A 224 -4.68 -15.91 25.06
C PRO A 224 -3.52 -15.26 24.29
N SER A 225 -3.10 -15.81 23.14
CA SER A 225 -2.07 -15.20 22.29
C SER A 225 -2.46 -13.84 21.72
N VAL A 226 -3.75 -13.58 21.54
CA VAL A 226 -4.18 -12.34 20.88
C VAL A 226 -3.95 -11.15 21.81
N LEU A 227 -2.98 -10.31 21.49
CA LEU A 227 -2.61 -9.10 22.22
C LEU A 227 -3.61 -7.97 21.95
N SER A 228 -3.98 -7.75 20.69
CA SER A 228 -4.78 -6.59 20.30
C SER A 228 -5.60 -6.85 19.04
N ILE A 229 -6.69 -6.09 18.88
CA ILE A 229 -7.45 -6.01 17.64
C ILE A 229 -7.05 -4.75 16.89
N SER A 230 -6.55 -4.88 15.65
CA SER A 230 -6.29 -3.74 14.78
C SER A 230 -7.56 -3.35 14.01
N LEU A 231 -7.90 -2.07 14.04
CA LEU A 231 -8.99 -1.52 13.24
C LEU A 231 -8.56 -1.23 11.78
N GLY A 232 -7.27 -1.41 11.48
CA GLY A 232 -6.66 -1.11 10.18
C GLY A 232 -5.46 -0.20 10.32
N SER A 233 -4.83 0.10 9.19
CA SER A 233 -3.66 0.99 9.08
C SER A 233 -3.87 2.06 8.01
N GLY A 234 -3.14 3.16 8.15
CA GLY A 234 -3.17 4.26 7.20
C GLY A 234 -4.41 5.15 7.29
N PHE A 235 -4.94 5.38 8.49
CA PHE A 235 -5.97 6.38 8.74
C PHE A 235 -5.39 7.80 8.77
N ASP A 236 -6.20 8.76 8.34
CA ASP A 236 -5.85 10.18 8.36
C ASP A 236 -6.40 10.84 9.62
N LEU A 237 -5.50 11.27 10.51
CA LEU A 237 -5.88 11.93 11.75
C LEU A 237 -6.58 13.29 11.48
N GLY A 238 -6.19 13.96 10.39
CA GLY A 238 -6.77 15.22 9.92
C GLY A 238 -8.17 15.14 9.31
N HIS A 239 -8.67 13.94 8.99
CA HIS A 239 -9.92 13.79 8.25
C HIS A 239 -11.08 13.36 9.17
N SER A 240 -12.14 14.17 9.22
CA SER A 240 -13.30 13.91 10.08
C SER A 240 -13.97 12.54 9.85
N GLY A 241 -13.93 12.05 8.60
CA GLY A 241 -14.43 10.72 8.23
C GLY A 241 -13.68 9.55 8.87
N SER A 242 -12.35 9.64 8.99
CA SER A 242 -11.55 8.57 9.62
C SER A 242 -11.83 8.50 11.12
N LEU A 243 -11.92 9.65 11.77
CA LEU A 243 -12.19 9.73 13.20
C LEU A 243 -13.61 9.31 13.57
N SER A 244 -14.61 9.76 12.80
CA SER A 244 -16.00 9.37 13.04
C SER A 244 -16.22 7.88 12.80
N PHE A 245 -15.52 7.30 11.82
CA PHE A 245 -15.47 5.86 11.60
C PHE A 245 -14.87 5.13 12.81
N LEU A 246 -13.66 5.53 13.25
CA LEU A 246 -13.01 4.90 14.40
C LEU A 246 -13.89 4.96 15.65
N GLN A 247 -14.46 6.13 15.98
CA GLN A 247 -15.39 6.29 17.10
C GLN A 247 -16.65 5.42 16.97
N SER A 248 -17.21 5.32 15.76
CA SER A 248 -18.40 4.52 15.50
C SER A 248 -18.12 3.02 15.66
N VAL A 249 -16.94 2.56 15.22
CA VAL A 249 -16.53 1.16 15.28
C VAL A 249 -16.09 0.78 16.70
N THR A 250 -15.33 1.64 17.38
CA THR A 250 -14.90 1.39 18.77
C THR A 250 -16.08 1.40 19.72
N SER A 251 -17.04 2.31 19.57
CA SER A 251 -18.25 2.33 20.42
C SER A 251 -19.16 1.11 20.24
N ALA A 252 -19.08 0.42 19.10
CA ALA A 252 -19.80 -0.83 18.86
C ALA A 252 -19.19 -2.02 19.64
N ILE A 253 -17.92 -1.94 20.02
CA ILE A 253 -17.23 -2.94 20.82
C ILE A 253 -16.95 -2.41 22.23
N LYS A 254 -17.62 -3.01 23.22
CA LYS A 254 -17.27 -2.82 24.62
C LYS A 254 -16.46 -4.02 25.10
N LEU A 255 -15.15 -3.81 25.22
CA LEU A 255 -14.22 -4.78 25.80
C LEU A 255 -14.03 -4.46 27.29
N PRO A 256 -14.19 -5.45 28.17
CA PRO A 256 -13.93 -5.23 29.59
C PRO A 256 -12.47 -4.84 29.85
N PRO A 257 -12.18 -4.06 30.90
CA PRO A 257 -10.81 -3.74 31.30
C PRO A 257 -9.96 -5.02 31.51
N GLY A 258 -8.68 -4.96 31.14
CA GLY A 258 -7.74 -6.09 31.25
C GLY A 258 -7.82 -7.13 30.14
N THR A 259 -8.62 -6.90 29.07
CA THR A 259 -8.78 -7.82 27.94
C THR A 259 -7.79 -7.54 26.81
N VAL A 260 -8.26 -7.14 25.62
CA VAL A 260 -7.42 -6.80 24.46
C VAL A 260 -7.60 -5.31 24.14
N PRO A 261 -6.53 -4.49 24.14
CA PRO A 261 -6.63 -3.13 23.64
C PRO A 261 -6.99 -3.10 22.15
N LEU A 262 -7.66 -2.04 21.72
CA LEU A 262 -7.86 -1.73 20.31
C LEU A 262 -6.65 -0.96 19.77
N MET A 263 -6.23 -1.30 18.56
CA MET A 263 -5.14 -0.66 17.82
C MET A 263 -5.67 0.03 16.56
N ALA A 264 -5.11 1.17 16.18
CA ALA A 264 -5.34 1.76 14.86
C ALA A 264 -4.04 2.38 14.32
N GLY A 265 -3.80 2.25 13.02
CA GLY A 265 -2.61 2.78 12.38
C GLY A 265 -2.84 4.05 11.59
N PHE A 266 -1.88 4.99 11.62
CA PHE A 266 -2.01 6.31 10.98
C PHE A 266 -0.92 6.57 9.94
N ARG A 267 -1.27 7.27 8.86
CA ARG A 267 -0.29 7.86 7.94
C ARG A 267 0.23 9.12 8.63
N THR A 268 1.52 9.20 8.83
CA THR A 268 2.16 10.20 9.68
C THR A 268 2.11 11.62 9.07
N THR A 269 2.49 12.64 9.85
CA THR A 269 2.59 14.12 9.61
C THR A 269 1.41 15.06 9.69
N ASP A 270 0.17 14.64 9.50
CA ASP A 270 -0.95 15.58 9.65
C ASP A 270 -1.41 15.64 11.11
N PHE A 271 -0.61 16.33 11.93
CA PHE A 271 -0.98 16.63 13.31
C PHE A 271 -2.00 17.76 13.34
N VAL A 272 -3.22 17.40 13.74
CA VAL A 272 -4.28 18.37 14.04
C VAL A 272 -4.01 18.93 15.44
N PRO A 273 -4.27 20.23 15.71
CA PRO A 273 -4.12 20.83 17.04
C PRO A 273 -4.80 20.05 18.18
N ASP A 274 -5.87 19.29 17.90
CA ASP A 274 -6.65 18.52 18.87
C ASP A 274 -6.38 17.00 18.84
N ALA A 275 -5.26 16.56 18.24
CA ALA A 275 -4.94 15.15 18.03
C ALA A 275 -5.09 14.27 19.30
N GLU A 276 -4.55 14.72 20.44
CA GLU A 276 -4.63 14.00 21.72
C GLU A 276 -6.10 13.74 22.13
N ALA A 277 -6.94 14.77 22.08
CA ALA A 277 -8.34 14.68 22.45
C ALA A 277 -9.12 13.72 21.54
N LEU A 278 -8.78 13.69 20.25
CA LEU A 278 -9.41 12.82 19.26
C LEU A 278 -9.04 11.36 19.47
N ILE A 279 -7.77 11.07 19.76
CA ILE A 279 -7.28 9.73 20.11
C ILE A 279 -7.93 9.23 21.40
N LYS A 280 -8.00 10.08 22.42
CA LYS A 280 -8.67 9.78 23.69
C LYS A 280 -10.16 9.45 23.47
N LYS A 281 -10.84 10.24 22.63
CA LYS A 281 -12.26 10.01 22.28
C LYS A 281 -12.48 8.70 21.49
N ALA A 282 -11.51 8.28 20.68
CA ALA A 282 -11.56 7.02 19.97
C ALA A 282 -11.37 5.79 20.88
N SER A 283 -10.89 5.97 22.13
CA SER A 283 -10.64 4.89 23.10
C SER A 283 -9.64 3.84 22.59
N LEU A 284 -8.57 4.29 21.93
CA LEU A 284 -7.51 3.42 21.42
C LEU A 284 -6.45 3.16 22.50
N GLY A 285 -6.08 1.89 22.69
CA GLY A 285 -5.00 1.51 23.60
C GLY A 285 -3.65 1.52 22.90
N LEU A 286 -3.60 1.13 21.62
CA LEU A 286 -2.36 1.09 20.85
C LEU A 286 -2.49 1.95 19.59
N ILE A 287 -1.41 2.66 19.25
CA ILE A 287 -1.25 3.33 17.97
C ILE A 287 -0.15 2.62 17.18
N TYR A 288 -0.39 2.49 15.89
CA TYR A 288 0.54 1.86 14.96
C TYR A 288 1.04 2.84 13.91
N LEU A 289 2.35 2.96 13.72
CA LEU A 289 2.92 3.80 12.68
C LEU A 289 3.72 2.96 11.70
N ASN A 290 3.37 3.03 10.42
CA ASN A 290 4.22 2.47 9.39
C ASN A 290 5.31 3.52 9.04
N LEU A 291 6.56 3.13 9.24
CA LEU A 291 7.76 3.94 9.02
C LEU A 291 8.61 3.42 7.85
N THR A 292 8.10 2.52 7.01
CA THR A 292 8.89 1.88 5.94
C THR A 292 9.39 2.85 4.88
N ASP A 293 8.66 3.96 4.68
CA ASP A 293 8.95 4.95 3.64
C ASP A 293 9.76 6.16 4.18
N PHE A 294 10.09 6.17 5.48
CA PHE A 294 10.77 7.31 6.12
C PHE A 294 12.28 7.26 5.95
N ARG A 295 12.88 8.44 5.71
CA ARG A 295 14.34 8.58 5.68
C ARG A 295 14.92 8.44 7.07
N LYS A 296 16.16 7.91 7.14
CA LYS A 296 16.90 7.64 8.38
C LYS A 296 16.91 8.83 9.37
N SER A 297 17.05 10.06 8.87
CA SER A 297 17.11 11.28 9.71
C SER A 297 15.76 11.73 10.31
N GLU A 298 14.64 11.23 9.78
CA GLU A 298 13.30 11.67 10.16
C GLU A 298 12.65 10.76 11.20
N LEU A 299 13.10 9.51 11.31
CA LEU A 299 12.51 8.48 12.19
C LEU A 299 12.41 8.94 13.65
N THR A 300 13.52 9.38 14.24
CA THR A 300 13.57 9.84 15.64
C THR A 300 12.65 11.04 15.88
N THR A 301 12.62 11.97 14.93
CA THR A 301 11.77 13.17 15.01
C THR A 301 10.29 12.81 14.94
N VAL A 302 9.90 11.88 14.06
CA VAL A 302 8.51 11.44 13.92
C VAL A 302 8.05 10.68 15.17
N VAL A 303 8.86 9.75 15.68
CA VAL A 303 8.53 8.98 16.89
C VAL A 303 8.37 9.91 18.09
N GLN A 304 9.30 10.86 18.29
CA GLN A 304 9.20 11.85 19.37
C GLN A 304 7.91 12.65 19.28
N ARG A 305 7.58 13.20 18.11
CA ARG A 305 6.36 14.00 17.90
C ARG A 305 5.09 13.21 18.24
N TRP A 306 5.04 11.93 17.89
CA TRP A 306 3.90 11.10 18.27
C TRP A 306 3.83 10.86 19.77
N ARG A 307 4.97 10.63 20.44
CA ARG A 307 5.00 10.46 21.89
C ARG A 307 4.54 11.69 22.64
N ASP A 308 4.85 12.89 22.14
CA ASP A 308 4.43 14.15 22.76
C ASP A 308 2.90 14.36 22.71
N ILE A 309 2.21 13.74 21.75
CA ILE A 309 0.76 13.90 21.52
C ILE A 309 -0.06 12.76 22.11
N LEU A 310 0.58 11.62 22.40
CA LEU A 310 -0.10 10.43 22.87
C LEU A 310 -0.44 10.52 24.36
N PRO A 311 -1.66 10.11 24.76
CA PRO A 311 -1.97 9.94 26.17
C PRO A 311 -1.00 8.94 26.84
N PRO A 312 -0.66 9.10 28.13
CA PRO A 312 0.22 8.18 28.84
C PRO A 312 -0.29 6.73 28.90
N GLN A 313 -1.59 6.50 28.72
CA GLN A 313 -2.20 5.16 28.69
C GLN A 313 -2.23 4.54 27.29
N THR A 314 -1.55 5.13 26.30
CA THR A 314 -1.52 4.67 24.91
C THR A 314 -0.13 4.22 24.52
N GLY A 315 0.00 2.98 24.06
CA GLY A 315 1.26 2.42 23.58
C GLY A 315 1.51 2.77 22.12
N LEU A 316 2.76 3.02 21.75
CA LEU A 316 3.17 3.31 20.38
C LEU A 316 3.90 2.12 19.78
N LEU A 317 3.32 1.49 18.77
CA LEU A 317 3.96 0.45 17.96
C LEU A 317 4.40 1.04 16.63
N VAL A 318 5.56 0.62 16.16
CA VAL A 318 6.08 1.05 14.86
C VAL A 318 6.31 -0.16 13.95
N GLU A 319 6.15 0.03 12.66
CA GLU A 319 6.55 -0.93 11.65
C GLU A 319 7.67 -0.35 10.83
N ILE A 320 8.74 -1.12 10.71
CA ILE A 320 9.91 -0.80 9.92
C ILE A 320 10.06 -1.82 8.82
N GLY A 321 10.78 -1.45 7.79
CA GLY A 321 10.97 -2.29 6.62
C GLY A 321 11.75 -1.51 5.58
N ALA A 322 12.41 -2.23 4.71
CA ALA A 322 13.14 -1.66 3.60
C ALA A 322 12.54 -2.21 2.31
N PRO A 323 11.59 -1.49 1.67
CA PRO A 323 11.34 -1.68 0.25
C PRO A 323 12.67 -1.62 -0.50
N TYR A 324 12.94 -2.54 -1.41
CA TYR A 324 14.04 -2.36 -2.34
C TYR A 324 13.63 -2.68 -3.76
N ILE A 325 14.18 -1.87 -4.67
CA ILE A 325 13.87 -1.92 -6.08
C ILE A 325 15.00 -2.63 -6.80
N GLN A 326 14.75 -3.89 -7.15
CA GLN A 326 15.71 -4.70 -7.89
C GLN A 326 15.79 -4.23 -9.34
N SER A 327 16.92 -3.67 -9.79
CA SER A 327 17.08 -3.21 -11.18
C SER A 327 17.25 -4.34 -12.19
N ARG A 328 17.89 -5.46 -11.80
CA ARG A 328 18.14 -6.64 -12.67
C ARG A 328 18.05 -7.97 -11.92
N CYS A 329 17.79 -9.06 -12.66
CA CYS A 329 17.61 -10.41 -12.11
C CYS A 329 18.90 -11.24 -11.96
N ASN A 330 20.08 -10.66 -12.17
CA ASN A 330 21.34 -11.42 -12.09
C ASN A 330 21.72 -11.68 -10.61
N SER A 331 22.67 -12.59 -10.38
CA SER A 331 23.08 -12.98 -9.02
C SER A 331 23.75 -11.85 -8.23
N GLU A 332 24.46 -10.96 -8.91
CA GLU A 332 25.19 -9.84 -8.29
C GLU A 332 24.21 -8.79 -7.75
N ASP A 333 23.22 -8.40 -8.56
CA ASP A 333 22.19 -7.45 -8.17
C ASP A 333 21.27 -7.99 -7.06
N VAL A 334 21.05 -9.31 -7.01
CA VAL A 334 20.35 -9.96 -5.88
C VAL A 334 21.17 -9.88 -4.59
N SER A 335 22.49 -10.07 -4.66
CA SER A 335 23.38 -9.95 -3.49
C SER A 335 23.44 -8.50 -2.98
N ASN A 336 23.54 -7.54 -3.90
CA ASN A 336 23.51 -6.10 -3.59
C ASN A 336 22.19 -5.71 -2.94
N PHE A 337 21.08 -6.23 -3.46
CA PHE A 337 19.77 -6.09 -2.86
C PHE A 337 19.73 -6.63 -1.42
N GLU A 338 20.11 -7.89 -1.18
CA GLU A 338 20.02 -8.48 0.16
C GLU A 338 20.90 -7.72 1.18
N THR A 339 22.07 -7.25 0.74
CA THR A 339 22.98 -6.44 1.57
C THR A 339 22.37 -5.08 1.89
N GLN A 340 21.79 -4.40 0.90
CA GLN A 340 21.14 -3.10 1.06
C GLN A 340 19.90 -3.17 1.96
N GLN A 341 19.06 -4.18 1.76
CA GLN A 341 17.88 -4.42 2.59
C GLN A 341 18.30 -4.62 4.05
N ALA A 342 19.30 -5.49 4.28
CA ALA A 342 19.83 -5.78 5.61
C ALA A 342 20.43 -4.52 6.27
N HIS A 343 21.22 -3.73 5.54
CA HIS A 343 21.79 -2.47 6.02
C HIS A 343 20.71 -1.45 6.41
N ASN A 344 19.67 -1.28 5.58
CA ASN A 344 18.60 -0.31 5.86
C ASN A 344 17.77 -0.71 7.09
N ILE A 345 17.38 -1.98 7.20
CA ILE A 345 16.65 -2.48 8.37
C ILE A 345 17.51 -2.34 9.64
N GLN A 346 18.81 -2.67 9.57
CA GLN A 346 19.72 -2.51 10.69
C GLN A 346 19.76 -1.05 11.18
N GLN A 347 19.87 -0.10 10.25
CA GLN A 347 19.91 1.32 10.56
C GLN A 347 18.60 1.82 11.17
N MET A 348 17.45 1.34 10.70
CA MET A 348 16.16 1.69 11.31
C MET A 348 16.05 1.16 12.74
N LEU A 349 16.49 -0.08 12.98
CA LEU A 349 16.47 -0.71 14.31
C LEU A 349 17.39 0.00 15.30
N ILE A 350 18.63 0.32 14.91
CA ILE A 350 19.61 1.00 15.78
C ILE A 350 19.15 2.42 16.13
N ASN A 351 18.57 3.14 15.17
CA ASN A 351 18.14 4.52 15.38
C ASN A 351 16.77 4.64 16.08
N LEU A 352 16.04 3.53 16.24
CA LEU A 352 14.77 3.52 16.95
C LEU A 352 15.03 3.53 18.46
N ASN A 353 14.63 4.60 19.14
CA ASN A 353 14.70 4.67 20.59
C ASN A 353 13.63 3.74 21.21
N GLN A 354 14.08 2.60 21.74
CA GLN A 354 13.21 1.57 22.32
C GLN A 354 12.43 2.05 23.55
N ASP A 355 12.93 3.05 24.29
CA ASP A 355 12.23 3.61 25.46
C ASP A 355 10.98 4.43 25.07
N GLN A 356 10.89 4.84 23.80
CA GLN A 356 9.80 5.65 23.27
C GLN A 356 8.70 4.83 22.61
N VAL A 357 8.87 3.53 22.45
CA VAL A 357 7.91 2.67 21.76
C VAL A 357 7.54 1.48 22.63
N ALA A 358 6.32 0.99 22.49
CA ALA A 358 5.91 -0.30 23.07
C ALA A 358 6.54 -1.49 22.32
N GLY A 359 7.14 -1.23 21.16
CA GLY A 359 7.94 -2.16 20.37
C GLY A 359 7.75 -1.97 18.86
N GLU A 360 8.35 -2.85 18.09
CA GLU A 360 8.41 -2.75 16.64
C GLU A 360 7.99 -4.03 15.92
N PHE A 361 7.55 -3.86 14.67
CA PHE A 361 7.30 -4.92 13.70
C PHE A 361 8.21 -4.75 12.49
N VAL A 362 8.76 -5.85 11.97
CA VAL A 362 9.44 -5.84 10.67
C VAL A 362 8.48 -6.28 9.56
N LEU A 363 8.28 -5.42 8.56
CA LEU A 363 7.56 -5.72 7.32
C LEU A 363 8.55 -6.28 6.28
N ALA A 364 8.44 -7.53 5.84
CA ALA A 364 7.51 -8.59 6.26
C ALA A 364 8.25 -9.92 6.50
N LEU A 365 7.55 -10.93 7.04
CA LEU A 365 8.13 -12.26 7.24
C LEU A 365 8.63 -12.89 5.94
N ALA A 366 7.87 -12.76 4.86
CA ALA A 366 8.19 -13.29 3.53
C ALA A 366 7.64 -12.38 2.42
N ASP A 367 8.19 -12.53 1.22
CA ASP A 367 7.64 -11.89 0.02
C ASP A 367 6.19 -12.30 -0.22
N TRP A 368 5.38 -11.37 -0.72
CA TRP A 368 3.98 -11.60 -1.07
C TRP A 368 3.69 -11.25 -2.53
N ARG A 369 2.52 -11.63 -3.03
CA ARG A 369 2.04 -11.31 -4.38
C ARG A 369 0.97 -10.24 -4.33
N ALA A 370 1.02 -9.29 -5.25
CA ALA A 370 -0.04 -8.33 -5.48
C ALA A 370 -0.77 -8.61 -6.80
N GLN A 371 -1.90 -7.96 -7.03
CA GLN A 371 -2.68 -8.09 -8.25
C GLN A 371 -2.08 -7.34 -9.45
N TYR A 372 -1.35 -6.24 -9.18
CA TYR A 372 -0.76 -5.39 -10.22
C TYR A 372 0.77 -5.37 -10.09
N PRO A 373 1.53 -5.38 -11.20
CA PRO A 373 2.98 -5.19 -11.17
C PRO A 373 3.28 -3.78 -10.67
N SER A 374 4.34 -3.59 -9.90
CA SER A 374 4.76 -2.28 -9.40
C SER A 374 6.05 -1.84 -10.05
N ILE A 375 6.24 -0.54 -10.27
CA ILE A 375 7.54 0.00 -10.72
C ILE A 375 8.64 -0.35 -9.71
N LEU A 376 8.29 -0.56 -8.44
CA LEU A 376 9.23 -0.97 -7.39
C LEU A 376 9.74 -2.41 -7.56
N THR A 377 9.23 -3.20 -8.52
CA THR A 377 9.56 -4.62 -8.68
C THR A 377 9.77 -5.04 -10.15
N PRO A 378 10.70 -4.41 -10.88
CA PRO A 378 10.76 -4.52 -12.35
C PRO A 378 11.26 -5.86 -12.88
N CYS A 379 11.92 -6.63 -12.02
CA CYS A 379 12.57 -7.90 -12.33
C CYS A 379 11.66 -9.12 -12.22
N ASN A 380 10.51 -9.00 -11.55
CA ASN A 380 9.68 -10.17 -11.23
C ASN A 380 8.45 -10.29 -12.15
N SER A 381 8.38 -11.41 -12.87
CA SER A 381 7.27 -11.78 -13.76
C SER A 381 5.95 -12.10 -13.03
N LEU A 382 5.96 -12.19 -11.70
CA LEU A 382 4.89 -12.78 -10.88
C LEU A 382 4.20 -11.79 -9.92
N GLN A 383 4.32 -10.46 -10.14
CA GLN A 383 3.70 -9.45 -9.27
C GLN A 383 4.12 -9.58 -7.79
N ILE A 384 5.36 -10.00 -7.57
CA ILE A 384 5.92 -10.26 -6.23
C ILE A 384 6.49 -8.97 -5.65
N PHE A 385 6.21 -8.71 -4.38
CA PHE A 385 6.79 -7.66 -3.56
C PHE A 385 7.94 -8.22 -2.70
N PRO A 386 9.21 -7.91 -3.04
CA PRO A 386 10.40 -8.49 -2.42
C PRO A 386 10.78 -7.77 -1.11
N PHE A 387 9.84 -7.61 -0.20
CA PHE A 387 10.04 -6.89 1.07
C PHE A 387 10.31 -7.86 2.23
N GLY A 388 10.16 -9.17 1.98
CA GLY A 388 10.28 -10.18 3.00
C GLY A 388 11.70 -10.34 3.53
N LEU A 389 11.81 -10.75 4.81
CA LEU A 389 13.02 -11.35 5.38
C LEU A 389 13.32 -12.72 4.77
N MET A 390 12.31 -13.35 4.16
CA MET A 390 12.44 -14.54 3.34
C MET A 390 11.94 -14.28 1.91
N ASN A 391 12.56 -14.93 0.94
CA ASN A 391 12.07 -14.91 -0.43
C ASN A 391 10.79 -15.77 -0.62
N GLN A 392 10.20 -15.74 -1.82
CA GLN A 392 9.02 -16.55 -2.19
C GLN A 392 9.15 -18.07 -1.92
N ASN A 393 10.38 -18.60 -1.87
CA ASN A 393 10.63 -20.02 -1.59
C ASN A 393 10.84 -20.29 -0.10
N CYS A 394 10.56 -19.30 0.76
CA CYS A 394 10.78 -19.33 2.20
C CYS A 394 12.25 -19.52 2.60
N LYS A 395 13.20 -19.08 1.75
CA LYS A 395 14.61 -19.06 2.13
C LYS A 395 14.93 -17.71 2.79
N PRO A 396 15.58 -17.69 3.97
CA PRO A 396 15.96 -16.46 4.66
C PRO A 396 17.00 -15.68 3.84
N ARG A 397 16.84 -14.35 3.82
CA ARG A 397 17.78 -13.38 3.26
C ARG A 397 18.81 -12.93 4.30
N MET A 398 19.81 -12.17 3.88
CA MET A 398 20.77 -11.54 4.81
C MET A 398 20.09 -10.73 5.94
N ALA A 399 19.01 -10.00 5.63
CA ALA A 399 18.25 -9.22 6.61
C ALA A 399 17.67 -10.07 7.77
N TRP A 400 17.41 -11.36 7.54
CA TRP A 400 16.95 -12.28 8.59
C TRP A 400 17.91 -12.30 9.78
N LYS A 401 19.22 -12.43 9.50
CA LYS A 401 20.25 -12.53 10.56
C LYS A 401 20.38 -11.21 11.33
N VAL A 402 20.23 -10.08 10.65
CA VAL A 402 20.25 -8.75 11.28
C VAL A 402 19.13 -8.64 12.31
N VAL A 403 17.89 -8.91 11.91
CA VAL A 403 16.73 -8.84 12.80
C VAL A 403 16.85 -9.88 13.92
N GLN A 404 17.27 -11.10 13.59
CA GLN A 404 17.45 -12.17 14.57
C GLN A 404 18.46 -11.82 15.67
N ASN A 405 19.58 -11.16 15.31
CA ASN A 405 20.58 -10.71 16.27
C ASN A 405 20.06 -9.56 17.15
N PHE A 406 19.36 -8.60 16.54
CA PHE A 406 18.75 -7.49 17.28
C PHE A 406 17.74 -8.02 18.31
N TYR A 407 16.86 -8.95 17.94
CA TYR A 407 15.88 -9.56 18.86
C TYR A 407 16.50 -10.43 19.95
N ARG A 408 17.79 -10.80 19.84
CA ARG A 408 18.55 -11.45 20.92
C ARG A 408 19.18 -10.45 21.90
N GLY A 409 19.12 -9.15 21.61
CA GLY A 409 19.82 -8.10 22.35
C GLY A 409 21.25 -7.82 21.86
N ASN A 410 21.65 -8.36 20.70
CA ASN A 410 22.97 -8.12 20.11
C ASN A 410 22.87 -7.00 19.06
N SER A 411 23.01 -5.74 19.49
CA SER A 411 22.97 -4.56 18.60
C SER A 411 24.26 -4.32 17.81
N ASP A 412 25.39 -4.88 18.26
CA ASP A 412 26.75 -4.49 17.82
C ASP A 412 27.27 -5.23 16.58
N ALA A 413 26.38 -5.66 15.68
CA ALA A 413 26.82 -6.29 14.44
C ALA A 413 27.48 -5.26 13.51
N THR A 414 28.69 -5.53 13.04
CA THR A 414 29.42 -4.73 12.05
C THR A 414 28.49 -4.31 10.92
N LEU A 415 28.38 -3.00 10.67
CA LEU A 415 27.54 -2.48 9.60
C LEU A 415 27.93 -3.13 8.29
N LEU A 416 26.95 -3.76 7.62
CA LEU A 416 27.18 -4.31 6.29
C LEU A 416 27.62 -3.17 5.36
N PRO A 417 28.74 -3.33 4.64
CA PRO A 417 29.21 -2.32 3.70
C PRO A 417 28.19 -2.10 2.60
N LEU A 418 28.02 -0.85 2.19
CA LEU A 418 27.12 -0.45 1.13
C LEU A 418 27.86 -0.53 -0.21
N GLU A 419 27.50 -1.46 -1.08
CA GLU A 419 27.96 -1.45 -2.48
C GLU A 419 26.97 -0.63 -3.32
N LEU A 420 27.36 0.58 -3.72
CA LEU A 420 26.57 1.43 -4.61
C LEU A 420 26.65 0.88 -6.04
N GLY A 421 25.53 0.43 -6.57
CA GLY A 421 25.44 0.02 -7.98
C GLY A 421 25.70 1.19 -8.93
N ASN A 422 26.32 0.90 -10.08
CA ASN A 422 26.57 1.90 -11.12
C ASN A 422 25.25 2.41 -11.71
N SER A 423 25.03 3.73 -11.73
CA SER A 423 23.83 4.32 -12.37
C SER A 423 23.93 4.30 -13.90
N GLU A 424 22.85 3.94 -14.60
CA GLU A 424 22.80 3.93 -16.08
C GLU A 424 22.65 5.32 -16.70
N ASP A 425 22.93 6.39 -15.95
CA ASP A 425 22.72 7.78 -16.37
C ASP A 425 23.53 8.13 -17.63
N GLU A 426 24.64 7.42 -17.85
CA GLU A 426 25.52 7.58 -19.01
C GLU A 426 24.81 7.28 -20.34
N ILE A 427 23.83 6.37 -20.34
CA ILE A 427 23.10 5.96 -21.55
C ILE A 427 22.34 7.14 -22.17
N PHE A 428 21.70 7.98 -21.35
CA PHE A 428 20.97 9.16 -21.82
C PHE A 428 21.90 10.17 -22.52
N ILE A 429 23.11 10.32 -21.98
CA ILE A 429 24.14 11.20 -22.52
C ILE A 429 24.64 10.64 -23.86
N LEU A 430 24.99 9.34 -23.91
CA LEU A 430 25.46 8.68 -25.13
C LEU A 430 24.43 8.74 -26.26
N TRP A 431 23.15 8.46 -25.96
CA TRP A 431 22.08 8.52 -26.94
C TRP A 431 21.86 9.94 -27.46
N GLY A 432 21.80 10.93 -26.55
CA GLY A 432 21.66 12.33 -26.93
C GLY A 432 22.83 12.84 -27.78
N PHE A 433 24.07 12.41 -27.49
CA PHE A 433 25.22 12.77 -28.32
C PHE A 433 25.13 12.13 -29.70
N GLY A 434 24.68 10.89 -29.80
CA GLY A 434 24.40 10.24 -31.08
C GLY A 434 23.40 11.03 -31.94
N VAL A 435 22.29 11.48 -31.34
CA VAL A 435 21.29 12.31 -32.01
C VAL A 435 21.86 13.69 -32.39
N LEU A 436 22.68 14.30 -31.54
CA LEU A 436 23.33 15.59 -31.80
C LEU A 436 24.31 15.52 -32.97
N ILE A 437 25.17 14.49 -33.00
CA ILE A 437 26.12 14.25 -34.08
C ILE A 437 25.38 14.01 -35.39
N LEU A 438 24.31 13.19 -35.36
CA LEU A 438 23.46 12.94 -36.52
C LEU A 438 22.86 14.24 -37.08
N PHE A 439 22.29 15.08 -36.21
CA PHE A 439 21.74 16.37 -36.60
C PHE A 439 22.82 17.29 -37.20
N ALA A 440 23.95 17.45 -36.49
CA ALA A 440 25.05 18.32 -36.91
C ALA A 440 25.65 17.89 -38.26
N TYR A 441 25.79 16.59 -38.49
CA TYR A 441 26.27 16.02 -39.75
C TYR A 441 25.38 16.40 -40.94
N PHE A 442 24.07 16.15 -40.85
CA PHE A 442 23.14 16.50 -41.94
C PHE A 442 22.95 18.00 -42.11
N PHE A 443 22.95 18.76 -41.01
CA PHE A 443 22.85 20.22 -41.06
C PHE A 443 24.07 20.85 -41.74
N ARG A 444 25.28 20.28 -41.54
CA ARG A 444 26.49 20.75 -42.21
C ARG A 444 26.57 20.30 -43.68
N ARG A 445 26.34 19.01 -43.94
CA ARG A 445 26.57 18.36 -45.25
C ARG A 445 25.49 18.69 -46.29
N ASP A 446 24.22 18.73 -45.90
CA ASP A 446 23.11 18.90 -46.84
C ASP A 446 22.51 20.31 -46.79
N TYR A 447 22.81 21.10 -47.82
CA TYR A 447 22.33 22.48 -47.93
C TYR A 447 20.79 22.57 -48.08
N ARG A 448 20.14 21.55 -48.65
CA ARG A 448 18.68 21.50 -48.82
C ARG A 448 18.00 21.20 -47.50
N PHE A 449 18.55 20.25 -46.73
CA PHE A 449 18.09 19.97 -45.36
C PHE A 449 18.22 21.22 -44.48
N ARG A 450 19.42 21.81 -44.42
CA ARG A 450 19.68 23.04 -43.66
C ARG A 450 18.76 24.18 -44.08
N GLY A 451 18.63 24.42 -45.39
CA GLY A 451 17.78 25.47 -45.94
C GLY A 451 16.29 25.26 -45.60
N ASN A 452 15.78 24.03 -45.67
CA ASN A 452 14.40 23.73 -45.28
C ASN A 452 14.21 23.91 -43.76
N PHE A 453 15.15 23.43 -42.95
CA PHE A 453 15.08 23.52 -41.49
C PHE A 453 15.04 24.97 -41.01
N ILE A 454 15.92 25.83 -41.52
CA ILE A 454 15.93 27.27 -41.20
C ILE A 454 14.62 27.93 -41.66
N ARG A 455 14.12 27.60 -42.85
CA ARG A 455 12.89 28.21 -43.39
C ARG A 455 11.65 27.84 -42.61
N VAL A 456 11.53 26.59 -42.18
CA VAL A 456 10.47 26.11 -41.28
C VAL A 456 10.40 26.99 -40.04
N LEU A 457 11.55 27.30 -39.43
CA LEU A 457 11.63 28.03 -38.17
C LEU A 457 11.44 29.54 -38.33
N VAL A 458 12.16 30.16 -39.27
CA VAL A 458 12.20 31.63 -39.44
C VAL A 458 11.00 32.13 -40.25
N ARG A 459 10.54 31.38 -41.26
CA ARG A 459 9.45 31.77 -42.18
C ARG A 459 8.39 30.66 -42.28
N PRO A 460 7.74 30.28 -41.17
CA PRO A 460 6.81 29.15 -41.12
C PRO A 460 5.67 29.30 -42.13
N ARG A 461 5.07 30.48 -42.25
CA ARG A 461 3.94 30.73 -43.16
C ARG A 461 4.30 30.48 -44.63
N GLY A 462 5.43 31.04 -45.07
CA GLY A 462 5.92 30.86 -46.44
C GLY A 462 6.27 29.40 -46.72
N PHE A 463 6.93 28.73 -45.78
CA PHE A 463 7.27 27.32 -45.90
C PHE A 463 6.01 26.42 -46.02
N PHE A 464 4.96 26.71 -45.26
CA PHE A 464 3.69 25.98 -45.37
C PHE A 464 2.99 26.26 -46.71
N SER A 465 2.98 27.51 -47.19
CA SER A 465 2.42 27.81 -48.52
C SER A 465 3.12 27.03 -49.64
N GLU A 466 4.46 26.93 -49.60
CA GLU A 466 5.22 26.17 -50.59
C GLU A 466 4.94 24.66 -50.55
N LEU A 467 4.75 24.10 -49.34
CA LEU A 467 4.36 22.69 -49.16
C LEU A 467 2.96 22.41 -49.69
N LYS A 468 2.05 23.39 -49.55
CA LYS A 468 0.71 23.34 -50.11
C LYS A 468 0.74 23.37 -51.65
N GLU A 469 1.66 24.13 -52.24
CA GLU A 469 1.93 24.19 -53.69
C GLU A 469 2.73 22.98 -54.23
N ALA A 470 2.80 21.89 -53.47
CA ALA A 470 3.43 20.63 -53.84
C ALA A 470 4.94 20.70 -54.14
N ARG A 471 5.66 21.63 -53.50
CA ARG A 471 7.13 21.59 -53.53
C ARG A 471 7.63 20.27 -52.97
N LYS A 472 8.37 19.51 -53.78
CA LYS A 472 8.90 18.19 -53.40
C LYS A 472 10.00 18.34 -52.35
N ILE A 473 9.70 17.95 -51.11
CA ILE A 473 10.71 17.67 -50.08
C ILE A 473 11.02 16.16 -50.11
N PHE A 474 12.30 15.81 -49.95
CA PHE A 474 12.73 14.42 -49.85
C PHE A 474 12.15 13.78 -48.59
N LEU A 475 11.58 12.59 -48.73
CA LEU A 475 10.97 11.85 -47.63
C LEU A 475 12.00 11.53 -46.52
N SER A 476 13.24 11.22 -46.92
CA SER A 476 14.36 10.98 -46.00
C SER A 476 14.61 12.16 -45.06
N HIS A 477 14.50 13.40 -45.55
CA HIS A 477 14.70 14.59 -44.72
C HIS A 477 13.55 14.80 -43.73
N SER A 478 12.32 14.50 -44.15
CA SER A 478 11.15 14.54 -43.27
C SER A 478 11.24 13.48 -42.17
N LEU A 479 11.63 12.25 -42.52
CA LEU A 479 11.85 11.15 -41.56
C LEU A 479 12.98 11.46 -40.58
N LEU A 480 14.10 12.03 -41.07
CA LEU A 480 15.21 12.45 -40.23
C LEU A 480 14.78 13.54 -39.22
N THR A 481 14.01 14.53 -39.69
CA THR A 481 13.54 15.64 -38.82
C THR A 481 12.65 15.13 -37.70
N VAL A 482 11.67 14.29 -38.02
CA VAL A 482 10.77 13.72 -36.99
C VAL A 482 11.52 12.76 -36.06
N PHE A 483 12.49 11.98 -36.56
CA PHE A 483 13.30 11.10 -35.73
C PHE A 483 14.12 11.88 -34.69
N ILE A 484 14.80 12.96 -35.10
CA ILE A 484 15.60 13.79 -34.17
C ILE A 484 14.68 14.49 -33.16
N ALA A 485 13.57 15.08 -33.63
CA ALA A 485 12.61 15.75 -32.75
C ALA A 485 11.97 14.77 -31.74
N ALA A 486 11.52 13.60 -32.21
CA ALA A 486 10.93 12.56 -31.39
C ALA A 486 11.94 11.99 -30.39
N SER A 487 13.19 11.73 -30.82
CA SER A 487 14.26 11.28 -29.93
C SER A 487 14.58 12.31 -28.85
N THR A 488 14.55 13.60 -29.19
CA THR A 488 14.81 14.68 -28.23
C THR A 488 13.72 14.74 -27.15
N LEU A 489 12.45 14.73 -27.56
CA LEU A 489 11.33 14.66 -26.63
C LEU A 489 11.32 13.36 -25.81
N SER A 490 11.70 12.26 -26.46
CA SER A 490 11.82 10.95 -25.83
C SER A 490 12.88 10.92 -24.74
N LEU A 491 14.02 11.60 -24.90
CA LEU A 491 15.06 11.69 -23.87
C LEU A 491 14.53 12.40 -22.62
N ILE A 492 13.76 13.48 -22.80
CA ILE A 492 13.13 14.23 -21.70
C ILE A 492 12.09 13.36 -21.00
N LEU A 493 11.19 12.72 -21.76
CA LEU A 493 10.11 11.90 -21.21
C LEU A 493 10.66 10.63 -20.53
N ALA A 494 11.61 9.93 -21.16
CA ALA A 494 12.29 8.78 -20.57
C ALA A 494 13.07 9.17 -19.32
N GLY A 495 13.75 10.33 -19.33
CA GLY A 495 14.48 10.84 -18.17
C GLY A 495 13.56 11.17 -17.00
N LEU A 496 12.36 11.72 -17.27
CA LEU A 496 11.35 11.95 -16.24
C LEU A 496 10.85 10.64 -15.63
N PHE A 497 10.51 9.66 -16.47
CA PHE A 497 10.03 8.34 -16.02
C PHE A 497 11.11 7.60 -15.21
N TYR A 498 12.36 7.68 -15.65
CA TYR A 498 13.50 7.10 -14.95
C TYR A 498 13.76 7.79 -13.61
N HIS A 499 13.62 9.12 -13.51
CA HIS A 499 13.73 9.83 -12.23
C HIS A 499 12.59 9.45 -11.26
N LEU A 500 11.36 9.31 -11.76
CA LEU A 500 10.19 8.94 -10.96
C LEU A 500 10.08 7.44 -10.66
N ARG A 501 11.05 6.60 -11.07
CA ARG A 501 10.99 5.14 -10.93
C ARG A 501 10.91 4.65 -9.47
N GLU A 502 11.32 5.48 -8.52
CA GLU A 502 11.31 5.16 -7.09
C GLU A 502 10.07 5.74 -6.37
N SER A 503 9.24 6.52 -7.07
CA SER A 503 8.06 7.15 -6.49
C SER A 503 6.86 6.20 -6.49
N VAL A 504 6.32 5.95 -5.29
CA VAL A 504 5.10 5.15 -5.12
C VAL A 504 3.88 5.87 -5.74
N LEU A 505 3.81 7.19 -5.61
CA LEU A 505 2.76 8.00 -6.24
C LEU A 505 2.76 7.82 -7.76
N PHE A 506 3.95 7.79 -8.38
CA PHE A 506 4.07 7.57 -9.81
C PHE A 506 3.61 6.16 -10.22
N ASP A 507 3.88 5.12 -9.42
CA ASP A 507 3.36 3.77 -9.66
C ASP A 507 1.83 3.71 -9.60
N PHE A 508 1.19 4.43 -8.67
CA PHE A 508 -0.28 4.53 -8.64
C PHE A 508 -0.83 5.27 -9.87
N ILE A 509 -0.19 6.36 -10.29
CA ILE A 509 -0.59 7.08 -11.52
C ILE A 509 -0.43 6.17 -12.74
N LEU A 510 0.66 5.42 -12.84
CA LEU A 510 0.90 4.50 -13.94
C LEU A 510 -0.15 3.37 -13.98
N SER A 511 -0.57 2.90 -12.80
CA SER A 511 -1.65 1.91 -12.67
C SER A 511 -2.96 2.43 -13.26
N LEU A 512 -3.24 3.73 -13.09
CA LEU A 512 -4.44 4.34 -13.65
C LEU A 512 -4.44 4.24 -15.17
N PHE A 513 -3.31 4.47 -15.85
CA PHE A 513 -3.21 4.41 -17.32
C PHE A 513 -3.12 2.99 -17.91
N SER A 514 -2.95 1.97 -17.08
CA SER A 514 -2.66 0.61 -17.55
C SER A 514 -3.81 -0.34 -17.28
N ILE A 515 -4.88 -0.26 -18.09
CA ILE A 515 -6.06 -1.16 -18.00
C ILE A 515 -5.63 -2.64 -18.06
N HIS A 516 -4.61 -2.96 -18.86
CA HIS A 516 -4.07 -4.30 -18.99
C HIS A 516 -2.80 -4.51 -18.16
N THR A 517 -2.82 -5.54 -17.32
CA THR A 517 -1.69 -5.95 -16.47
C THR A 517 -0.39 -6.18 -17.26
N ASP A 518 -0.47 -6.77 -18.45
CA ASP A 518 0.71 -7.04 -19.27
C ASP A 518 1.32 -5.77 -19.87
N PHE A 519 0.50 -4.77 -20.20
CA PHE A 519 0.98 -3.47 -20.64
C PHE A 519 1.74 -2.76 -19.52
N LYS A 520 1.16 -2.74 -18.30
CA LYS A 520 1.86 -2.19 -17.12
C LYS A 520 3.20 -2.89 -16.90
N ARG A 521 3.22 -4.22 -17.01
CA ARG A 521 4.44 -5.02 -16.84
C ARG A 521 5.53 -4.60 -17.81
N GLN A 522 5.22 -4.53 -19.10
CA GLN A 522 6.20 -4.11 -20.11
C GLN A 522 6.72 -2.69 -19.83
N LEU A 523 5.82 -1.76 -19.50
CA LEU A 523 6.17 -0.38 -19.22
C LEU A 523 7.08 -0.26 -17.99
N VAL A 524 6.77 -0.99 -16.91
CA VAL A 524 7.64 -1.11 -15.73
C VAL A 524 9.02 -1.63 -16.12
N THR A 525 9.11 -2.70 -16.91
CA THR A 525 10.41 -3.22 -17.37
C THR A 525 11.18 -2.19 -18.19
N PHE A 526 10.51 -1.42 -19.06
CA PHE A 526 11.16 -0.35 -19.82
C PHE A 526 11.62 0.82 -18.96
N ILE A 527 10.90 1.20 -17.89
CA ILE A 527 11.32 2.27 -16.97
C ILE A 527 12.72 2.01 -16.41
N TRP A 528 13.04 0.74 -16.13
CA TRP A 528 14.34 0.32 -15.60
C TRP A 528 15.38 0.03 -16.69
N HIS A 529 15.01 0.16 -17.97
CA HIS A 529 15.89 -0.01 -19.13
C HIS A 529 15.81 1.22 -20.05
N PRO A 530 16.59 2.28 -19.76
CA PRO A 530 16.59 3.55 -20.48
C PRO A 530 16.66 3.43 -22.01
N THR A 531 17.49 2.52 -22.55
CA THR A 531 17.62 2.32 -24.00
C THR A 531 16.29 1.92 -24.65
N GLY A 532 15.62 0.93 -24.08
CA GLY A 532 14.32 0.44 -24.56
C GLY A 532 13.23 1.49 -24.41
N LEU A 533 13.23 2.23 -23.30
CA LEU A 533 12.25 3.30 -23.06
C LEU A 533 12.41 4.46 -24.05
N ILE A 534 13.64 4.89 -24.33
CA ILE A 534 13.92 5.93 -25.31
C ILE A 534 13.47 5.48 -26.70
N ALA A 535 13.76 4.23 -27.09
CA ALA A 535 13.30 3.70 -28.37
C ALA A 535 11.76 3.65 -28.46
N LEU A 536 11.09 3.17 -27.41
CA LEU A 536 9.64 3.06 -27.33
C LEU A 536 8.95 4.42 -27.44
N PHE A 537 9.39 5.41 -26.67
CA PHE A 537 8.82 6.77 -26.73
C PHE A 537 9.13 7.46 -28.05
N THR A 538 10.31 7.27 -28.63
CA THR A 538 10.64 7.79 -29.96
C THR A 538 9.66 7.27 -31.01
N LEU A 539 9.45 5.94 -31.04
CA LEU A 539 8.49 5.31 -31.96
C LEU A 539 7.04 5.75 -31.68
N GLY A 540 6.65 5.81 -30.40
CA GLY A 540 5.32 6.26 -29.98
C GLY A 540 5.02 7.69 -30.39
N ILE A 541 5.96 8.63 -30.20
CA ILE A 541 5.82 10.03 -30.63
C ILE A 541 5.72 10.11 -32.16
N MET A 542 6.56 9.36 -32.89
CA MET A 542 6.50 9.30 -34.36
C MET A 542 5.14 8.77 -34.84
N LEU A 543 4.58 7.75 -34.18
CA LEU A 543 3.26 7.20 -34.49
C LEU A 543 2.16 8.21 -34.20
N CYS A 544 2.18 8.88 -33.04
CA CYS A 544 1.21 9.92 -32.70
C CYS A 544 1.21 11.07 -33.70
N LEU A 545 2.39 11.56 -34.10
CA LEU A 545 2.54 12.58 -35.13
C LEU A 545 2.03 12.09 -36.51
N SER A 546 2.20 10.81 -36.80
CA SER A 546 1.70 10.17 -38.02
C SER A 546 0.17 10.06 -38.04
N VAL A 547 -0.45 9.66 -36.92
CA VAL A 547 -1.90 9.64 -36.75
C VAL A 547 -2.47 11.05 -36.87
N PHE A 548 -1.82 12.04 -36.26
CA PHE A 548 -2.20 13.44 -36.41
C PHE A 548 -2.12 13.91 -37.88
N ALA A 549 -1.17 13.39 -38.68
CA ALA A 549 -1.11 13.68 -40.11
C ALA A 549 -2.26 13.04 -40.91
N GLY A 550 -2.72 11.86 -40.50
CA GLY A 550 -3.95 11.25 -40.99
C GLY A 550 -5.18 12.09 -40.63
N TYR A 551 -5.26 12.59 -39.40
CA TYR A 551 -6.34 13.50 -38.97
C TYR A 551 -6.37 14.79 -39.80
N LEU A 552 -5.23 15.44 -40.03
CA LEU A 552 -5.16 16.60 -40.91
C LEU A 552 -5.56 16.27 -42.35
N LYS A 553 -5.23 15.06 -42.83
CA LYS A 553 -5.69 14.62 -44.15
C LYS A 553 -7.22 14.53 -44.20
N LEU A 554 -7.86 13.94 -43.20
CA LEU A 554 -9.33 13.89 -43.10
C LEU A 554 -9.94 15.29 -43.07
N LEU A 555 -9.40 16.20 -42.26
CA LEU A 555 -9.83 17.61 -42.24
C LEU A 555 -9.68 18.28 -43.61
N SER A 556 -8.58 18.02 -44.33
CA SER A 556 -8.38 18.58 -45.67
C SER A 556 -9.34 18.03 -46.72
N MET A 557 -9.90 16.83 -46.51
CA MET A 557 -10.92 16.26 -47.42
C MET A 557 -12.30 16.89 -47.20
N LEU A 558 -12.59 17.33 -45.98
CA LEU A 558 -13.81 18.05 -45.64
C LEU A 558 -13.73 19.53 -46.03
N ALA A 559 -12.51 20.07 -46.12
CA ALA A 559 -12.25 21.41 -46.64
C ALA A 559 -12.29 21.44 -48.17
N SER A 560 -12.44 22.63 -48.75
CA SER A 560 -12.61 22.86 -50.19
C SER A 560 -11.40 22.49 -51.07
N ARG A 561 -10.31 21.94 -50.51
CA ARG A 561 -9.11 21.61 -51.29
C ARG A 561 -8.34 20.40 -50.77
N PHE A 562 -8.10 19.45 -51.66
CA PHE A 562 -7.38 18.20 -51.38
C PHE A 562 -5.87 18.44 -51.17
N VAL A 563 -5.37 18.14 -49.97
CA VAL A 563 -3.92 18.07 -49.70
C VAL A 563 -3.46 16.61 -49.77
N PRO A 564 -2.45 16.25 -50.57
CA PRO A 564 -1.99 14.86 -50.63
C PRO A 564 -1.39 14.41 -49.28
N LEU A 565 -1.58 13.14 -48.93
CA LEU A 565 -1.16 12.56 -47.64
C LEU A 565 0.34 12.76 -47.37
N ARG A 566 1.18 12.64 -48.41
CA ARG A 566 2.63 12.91 -48.31
C ARG A 566 2.94 14.33 -47.80
N ASN A 567 2.14 15.32 -48.17
CA ASN A 567 2.37 16.71 -47.79
C ASN A 567 1.89 16.97 -46.37
N THR A 568 0.82 16.32 -45.90
CA THR A 568 0.39 16.42 -44.50
C THR A 568 1.40 15.77 -43.55
N PHE A 569 1.97 14.62 -43.93
CA PHE A 569 3.09 14.00 -43.22
C PHE A 569 4.32 14.90 -43.16
N THR A 570 4.74 15.42 -44.31
CA THR A 570 5.88 16.34 -44.38
C THR A 570 5.64 17.57 -43.51
N PHE A 571 4.46 18.17 -43.58
CA PHE A 571 4.08 19.32 -42.78
C PHE A 571 4.25 19.06 -41.26
N ILE A 572 3.68 17.99 -40.72
CA ILE A 572 3.77 17.69 -39.28
C ILE A 572 5.20 17.31 -38.86
N PHE A 573 5.90 16.53 -39.67
CA PHE A 573 7.27 16.11 -39.35
C PHE A 573 8.20 17.32 -39.25
N TRP A 574 8.09 18.27 -40.17
CA TRP A 574 8.89 19.50 -40.11
C TRP A 574 8.41 20.49 -39.04
N LEU A 575 7.12 20.50 -38.67
CA LEU A 575 6.63 21.24 -37.51
C LEU A 575 7.34 20.82 -36.22
N SER A 576 7.53 19.51 -36.03
CA SER A 576 8.19 18.94 -34.84
C SER A 576 9.67 19.32 -34.70
N GLY A 577 10.33 19.77 -35.78
CA GLY A 577 11.75 20.15 -35.79
C GLY A 577 12.13 21.25 -34.79
N ILE A 578 11.15 21.96 -34.23
CA ILE A 578 11.37 22.92 -33.14
C ILE A 578 11.97 22.28 -31.89
N PHE A 579 11.65 21.02 -31.61
CA PHE A 579 12.11 20.32 -30.40
C PHE A 579 13.60 19.99 -30.46
N VAL A 580 14.25 20.07 -31.62
CA VAL A 580 15.71 19.88 -31.75
C VAL A 580 16.49 20.88 -30.89
N PHE A 581 15.95 22.07 -30.63
CA PHE A 581 16.61 23.05 -29.75
C PHE A 581 16.58 22.68 -28.27
N LEU A 582 15.74 21.73 -27.87
CA LEU A 582 15.77 21.16 -26.52
C LEU A 582 16.89 20.13 -26.36
N LEU A 583 17.58 19.72 -27.42
CA LEU A 583 18.57 18.64 -27.39
C LEU A 583 19.71 18.86 -26.38
N PRO A 584 20.30 20.06 -26.24
CA PRO A 584 21.32 20.32 -25.21
C PRO A 584 20.80 20.11 -23.78
N ILE A 585 19.53 20.45 -23.52
CA ILE A 585 18.90 20.25 -22.21
C ILE A 585 18.49 18.79 -22.02
N ALA A 586 17.98 18.15 -23.07
CA ALA A 586 17.57 16.75 -23.06
C ALA A 586 18.73 15.81 -22.71
N LEU A 587 19.94 16.12 -23.20
CA LEU A 587 21.20 15.43 -22.88
C LEU A 587 21.49 15.37 -21.38
N SER A 588 21.27 16.48 -20.67
CA SER A 588 21.57 16.61 -19.24
C SER A 588 20.33 16.47 -18.35
N PHE A 589 19.15 16.21 -18.91
CA PHE A 589 17.88 16.32 -18.21
C PHE A 589 17.82 15.42 -16.96
N VAL A 590 18.31 14.19 -17.06
CA VAL A 590 18.35 13.22 -15.93
C VAL A 590 19.19 13.73 -14.76
N ARG A 591 20.25 14.50 -15.03
CA ARG A 591 21.05 15.12 -13.97
C ARG A 591 20.41 16.41 -13.45
N LEU A 592 19.84 17.22 -14.35
CA LEU A 592 19.18 18.49 -13.99
C LEU A 592 17.99 18.29 -13.06
N ILE A 593 17.19 17.25 -13.29
CA ILE A 593 16.00 16.97 -12.49
C ILE A 593 16.34 16.48 -11.07
N ASN A 594 17.57 16.08 -10.79
CA ASN A 594 17.96 15.75 -9.42
C ASN A 594 18.14 17.00 -8.53
N PHE A 595 18.16 18.21 -9.11
CA PHE A 595 18.25 19.47 -8.37
C PHE A 595 16.85 20.10 -8.22
N PRO A 596 16.26 20.13 -7.00
CA PRO A 596 14.90 20.64 -6.79
C PRO A 596 14.69 22.09 -7.26
N GLN A 597 15.72 22.92 -7.14
CA GLN A 597 15.70 24.33 -7.55
C GLN A 597 15.49 24.52 -9.06
N LEU A 598 15.84 23.51 -9.87
CA LEU A 598 15.77 23.58 -11.34
C LEU A 598 14.49 22.97 -11.91
N HIS A 599 13.68 22.30 -11.09
CA HIS A 599 12.43 21.66 -11.52
C HIS A 599 11.53 22.63 -12.27
N LEU A 600 11.16 23.74 -11.62
CA LEU A 600 10.26 24.76 -12.21
C LEU A 600 10.78 25.29 -13.54
N TRP A 601 12.07 25.64 -13.61
CA TRP A 601 12.68 26.21 -14.81
C TRP A 601 12.74 25.22 -15.97
N SER A 602 13.07 23.96 -15.69
CA SER A 602 13.09 22.91 -16.70
C SER A 602 11.70 22.67 -17.30
N PHE A 603 10.66 22.61 -16.46
CA PHE A 603 9.27 22.45 -16.92
C PHE A 603 8.76 23.67 -17.68
N LEU A 604 9.05 24.88 -17.22
CA LEU A 604 8.67 26.12 -17.92
C LEU A 604 9.27 26.17 -19.33
N LEU A 605 10.54 25.81 -19.47
CA LEU A 605 11.20 25.76 -20.77
C LEU A 605 10.52 24.77 -21.72
N ILE A 606 10.23 23.55 -21.24
CA ILE A 606 9.48 22.55 -22.03
C ILE A 606 8.10 23.10 -22.43
N MET A 607 7.37 23.74 -21.51
CA MET A 607 6.06 24.34 -21.77
C MET A 607 6.12 25.42 -22.85
N VAL A 608 7.16 26.27 -22.86
CA VAL A 608 7.34 27.29 -23.92
C VAL A 608 7.47 26.63 -25.30
N PHE A 609 8.26 25.56 -25.42
CA PHE A 609 8.42 24.84 -26.68
C PHE A 609 7.13 24.11 -27.11
N VAL A 610 6.38 23.53 -26.16
CA VAL A 610 5.08 22.91 -26.44
C VAL A 610 4.06 23.95 -26.88
N ALA A 611 3.96 25.10 -26.21
CA ALA A 611 3.08 26.20 -26.60
C ALA A 611 3.45 26.74 -27.99
N TRP A 612 4.75 26.87 -28.27
CA TRP A 612 5.23 27.27 -29.59
C TRP A 612 4.88 26.23 -30.66
N PHE A 613 4.99 24.94 -30.37
CA PHE A 613 4.54 23.87 -31.27
C PHE A 613 3.04 23.92 -31.56
N ILE A 614 2.19 24.09 -30.53
CA ILE A 614 0.72 24.24 -30.67
C ILE A 614 0.37 25.45 -31.54
N TYR A 615 1.02 26.60 -31.30
CA TYR A 615 0.85 27.80 -32.11
C TYR A 615 1.20 27.56 -33.59
N ARG A 616 2.28 26.81 -33.86
CA ARG A 616 2.68 26.48 -35.23
C ARG A 616 1.74 25.48 -35.90
N ILE A 617 1.19 24.52 -35.17
CA ILE A 617 0.10 23.65 -35.67
C ILE A 617 -1.08 24.52 -36.10
N PHE A 618 -1.54 25.43 -35.24
CA PHE A 618 -2.68 26.30 -35.52
C PHE A 618 -2.49 27.12 -36.80
N ILE A 619 -1.35 27.81 -36.95
CA ILE A 619 -1.03 28.57 -38.17
C ILE A 619 -0.98 27.66 -39.39
N GLY A 620 -0.35 26.50 -39.25
CA GLY A 620 -0.14 25.64 -40.40
C GLY A 620 -1.43 24.98 -40.90
N ILE A 621 -2.39 24.67 -40.01
CA ILE A 621 -3.73 24.21 -40.42
C ILE A 621 -4.49 25.31 -41.17
N ILE A 622 -4.42 26.56 -40.70
CA ILE A 622 -5.03 27.72 -41.40
C ILE A 622 -4.53 27.80 -42.85
N ILE A 623 -3.22 27.69 -43.04
CA ILE A 623 -2.59 27.84 -44.36
C ILE A 623 -2.84 26.62 -45.25
N MET A 624 -2.72 25.40 -44.70
CA MET A 624 -2.89 24.16 -45.44
C MET A 624 -4.32 23.94 -45.92
N CYS A 625 -5.30 24.26 -45.07
CA CYS A 625 -6.72 23.99 -45.34
C CYS A 625 -7.51 25.20 -45.85
N ASP A 626 -6.89 26.38 -46.00
CA ASP A 626 -7.57 27.63 -46.40
C ASP A 626 -8.78 28.00 -45.50
N LEU A 627 -8.67 27.71 -44.21
CA LEU A 627 -9.74 27.96 -43.24
C LEU A 627 -9.55 29.28 -42.51
N LYS A 628 -10.66 29.95 -42.16
CA LYS A 628 -10.62 31.13 -41.29
C LYS A 628 -10.11 30.73 -39.89
N PRO A 629 -9.32 31.59 -39.20
CA PRO A 629 -8.76 31.27 -37.88
C PRO A 629 -9.81 30.81 -36.85
N GLY A 630 -10.99 31.45 -36.84
CA GLY A 630 -12.08 31.09 -35.91
C GLY A 630 -12.65 29.69 -36.17
N ILE A 631 -12.74 29.27 -37.43
CA ILE A 631 -13.22 27.93 -37.79
C ILE A 631 -12.21 26.86 -37.33
N VAL A 632 -10.92 27.12 -37.55
CA VAL A 632 -9.85 26.21 -37.11
C VAL A 632 -9.84 26.06 -35.59
N ALA A 633 -10.01 27.16 -34.85
CA ALA A 633 -10.09 27.11 -33.39
C ALA A 633 -11.28 26.27 -32.91
N ILE A 634 -12.47 26.45 -33.51
CA ILE A 634 -13.66 25.67 -33.20
C ILE A 634 -13.45 24.18 -33.48
N ILE A 635 -12.87 23.83 -34.64
CA ILE A 635 -12.60 22.42 -35.02
C ILE A 635 -11.61 21.77 -34.05
N LEU A 636 -10.50 22.45 -33.70
CA LEU A 636 -9.51 21.90 -32.79
C LEU A 636 -10.05 21.76 -31.37
N LEU A 637 -10.80 22.73 -30.88
CA LEU A 637 -11.43 22.66 -29.55
C LEU A 637 -12.54 21.61 -29.49
N SER A 638 -13.37 21.50 -30.53
CA SER A 638 -14.44 20.49 -30.58
C SER A 638 -13.88 19.08 -30.71
N SER A 639 -12.88 18.86 -31.56
CA SER A 639 -12.20 17.56 -31.68
C SER A 639 -11.48 17.17 -30.39
N LEU A 640 -10.81 18.12 -29.71
CA LEU A 640 -10.21 17.88 -28.41
C LEU A 640 -11.27 17.53 -27.35
N LEU A 641 -12.38 18.27 -27.31
CA LEU A 641 -13.48 18.00 -26.38
C LEU A 641 -14.10 16.62 -26.62
N ILE A 642 -14.41 16.28 -27.87
CA ILE A 642 -14.98 14.97 -28.24
C ILE A 642 -14.01 13.85 -27.86
N LEU A 643 -12.72 13.98 -28.19
CA LEU A 643 -11.73 12.98 -27.84
C LEU A 643 -11.60 12.81 -26.31
N THR A 644 -11.63 13.92 -25.57
CA THR A 644 -11.56 13.91 -24.11
C THR A 644 -12.81 13.26 -23.49
N LEU A 645 -14.00 13.56 -24.01
CA LEU A 645 -15.26 12.96 -23.55
C LEU A 645 -15.34 11.46 -23.88
N LEU A 646 -14.91 11.06 -25.08
CA LEU A 646 -14.84 9.65 -25.48
C LEU A 646 -13.83 8.89 -24.61
N PHE A 647 -12.65 9.48 -24.38
CA PHE A 647 -11.65 8.90 -23.48
C PHE A 647 -12.22 8.76 -22.06
N TYR A 648 -12.79 9.82 -21.50
CA TYR A 648 -13.41 9.79 -20.17
C TYR A 648 -14.50 8.72 -20.08
N TRP A 649 -15.41 8.64 -21.06
CA TRP A 649 -16.50 7.67 -21.06
C TRP A 649 -15.97 6.22 -21.13
N ALA A 650 -15.04 5.95 -22.03
CA ALA A 650 -14.42 4.63 -22.15
C ALA A 650 -13.66 4.23 -20.86
N TYR A 651 -12.96 5.18 -20.25
CA TYR A 651 -12.16 4.93 -19.05
C TYR A 651 -13.01 4.77 -17.78
N ASP A 652 -14.04 5.60 -17.62
CA ASP A 652 -14.93 5.57 -16.46
C ASP A 652 -15.73 4.27 -16.42
N TYR A 653 -16.14 3.76 -17.59
CA TYR A 653 -16.81 2.45 -17.71
C TYR A 653 -15.98 1.29 -17.15
N HIS A 654 -14.66 1.31 -17.34
CA HIS A 654 -13.79 0.20 -16.91
C HIS A 654 -13.21 0.38 -15.50
N ILE A 655 -12.85 1.61 -15.11
CA ILE A 655 -12.03 1.87 -13.91
C ILE A 655 -12.75 2.76 -12.89
N SER A 656 -13.91 3.35 -13.21
CA SER A 656 -14.52 4.39 -12.36
C SER A 656 -13.52 5.50 -12.04
N ILE A 657 -13.07 6.20 -13.08
CA ILE A 657 -11.92 7.12 -13.05
C ILE A 657 -12.06 8.19 -11.97
N LYS A 658 -13.29 8.64 -11.71
CA LYS A 658 -13.58 9.64 -10.67
C LYS A 658 -13.20 9.15 -9.27
N ALA A 659 -13.50 7.89 -8.94
CA ALA A 659 -13.17 7.33 -7.63
C ALA A 659 -11.66 7.15 -7.46
N HIS A 660 -10.98 6.68 -8.51
CA HIS A 660 -9.52 6.53 -8.51
C HIS A 660 -8.78 7.86 -8.44
N LEU A 661 -9.22 8.89 -9.17
CA LEU A 661 -8.64 10.24 -9.07
C LEU A 661 -8.86 10.82 -7.67
N GLY A 662 -10.02 10.58 -7.07
CA GLY A 662 -10.28 10.95 -5.66
C GLY A 662 -9.32 10.27 -4.69
N TYR A 663 -9.05 8.98 -4.90
CA TYR A 663 -8.06 8.21 -4.12
C TYR A 663 -6.63 8.74 -4.31
N LEU A 664 -6.21 9.00 -5.56
CA LEU A 664 -4.90 9.56 -5.88
C LEU A 664 -4.69 10.94 -5.27
N TYR A 665 -5.68 11.84 -5.40
CA TYR A 665 -5.63 13.16 -4.77
C TYR A 665 -5.49 13.04 -3.26
N HIS A 666 -6.22 12.09 -2.66
CA HIS A 666 -6.14 11.84 -1.24
C HIS A 666 -4.74 11.33 -0.84
N ILE A 667 -4.17 10.38 -1.56
CA ILE A 667 -2.80 9.89 -1.34
C ILE A 667 -1.79 11.02 -1.49
N TRP A 668 -1.89 11.84 -2.54
CA TRP A 668 -0.98 12.95 -2.76
C TRP A 668 -1.05 14.01 -1.65
N LYS A 669 -2.26 14.27 -1.14
CA LYS A 669 -2.49 15.29 -0.11
C LYS A 669 -2.10 14.83 1.29
N TYR A 670 -2.40 13.58 1.64
CA TYR A 670 -2.32 13.04 3.01
C TYR A 670 -1.27 11.92 3.18
N GLY A 671 -0.67 11.45 2.09
CA GLY A 671 0.36 10.41 2.12
C GLY A 671 1.78 10.99 2.18
N HIS A 672 2.71 10.17 2.68
CA HIS A 672 4.15 10.37 2.53
C HIS A 672 4.63 9.58 1.33
N PHE A 673 4.71 10.20 0.15
CA PHE A 673 5.15 9.53 -1.07
C PHE A 673 5.96 10.44 -2.00
#